data_AF-A0A8H5EV33-F1
#
_entry.id   AF-A0A8H5EV33-F1
#
_cell.length_a   1.000
_cell.length_b   1.000
_cell.length_c   1.000
_cell.angle_alpha   90.00
_cell.angle_beta   90.00
_cell.angle_gamma   90.00
#
_symmetry.space_group_name_H-M   'P 1'
#
loop_
_entity.id
_entity.type
_entity.pdbx_description
1 polymer ?
#
loop_
_entity_poly.entity_id
_entity_poly.type
_entity_poly.pdbx_seq_one_letter_code
_entity_poly.pdbx_strand_id
1 'polypeptide(L)'
;MEGWTALNSSRSHQTEIRSVTLDSHHDEPWSHSLLDRLAGNADLLLFLFHLCNMRILWRIALAALVVRAQPRRPAAREYDTHSYYVVEHNSQTGVPIDDVAKSIGVEIVEPLGELDDHWVVRTTKSGDLEARGFDPVIDAYHSLRDVALSDDRLQARSEEDVEFSKRLYHSIAFLERQELQHLEKRAPPPIHPPPKAAVVKKQFHIDDPMFPKQWHIVNDEYPEHMMNVTGLWAEGITGKGVLAGLIDDGLDYTSVDLAANFDAKNSYDFNDHQALPTPKQEFDSHGTRCAGQIAAVKNKACGVGIAYDAKVAGIRILSGRITLADEAIALNYGFQDVSLYSCSWGPRDDGTKMQRPKYIVRKAVLNGINKGRGGKGSVFVFAAGNGGWSGDQCNFDGYTNSIYSVTVGAVDQKGLHPKYSEACAAVMVVAYTSGSGKSIVTTDRGKNQCADTHGGTSAAAPNVAGVFVLALQVRPDLTWRDMQYLCVETARQINPHDPDWSRMASGKYFSNKYGFGVLDGWAYVQAAKTWKLVKPQAWVETPTVRLRDGSMDNHGKYKGGEFIDDGGVSSEIRITKEMLAENNFERLEHVTVRVWIDHTKRGDVEVYIESPNGIRSVLASRREADTSEKGFTGWEFMTLKHWGEDPVGSWTLHVSDQEHEDESGYLVGWNMALWGECIDPSKAKQYVIDKDDDILLPESAVTPPRPVLPETVGSPSRQ
;
A
#
# COMPACT_ATOMS: atom_id res chain seq x y z
N MET A 1 66.08 -13.86 25.67
CA MET A 1 66.90 -15.02 25.23
C MET A 1 66.04 -15.77 24.24
N GLU A 2 66.08 -15.30 22.99
CA GLU A 2 66.94 -15.82 21.91
C GLU A 2 66.18 -16.90 21.12
N GLY A 3 65.85 -16.57 19.87
CA GLY A 3 65.36 -17.51 18.87
C GLY A 3 66.48 -17.98 17.95
N TRP A 4 66.22 -19.02 17.16
CA TRP A 4 67.03 -19.52 16.04
C TRP A 4 66.06 -20.27 15.09
N THR A 5 65.84 -19.89 13.82
CA THR A 5 66.58 -20.25 12.57
C THR A 5 66.93 -21.75 12.46
N ALA A 6 66.94 -22.45 11.31
CA ALA A 6 66.46 -22.33 9.93
C ALA A 6 66.86 -23.67 9.21
N LEU A 7 66.28 -23.90 8.01
CA LEU A 7 66.86 -24.56 6.82
C LEU A 7 66.78 -26.09 6.54
N ASN A 8 66.59 -26.33 5.24
CA ASN A 8 66.95 -27.44 4.34
C ASN A 8 65.99 -28.63 4.16
N SER A 9 65.51 -28.88 2.93
CA SER A 9 66.29 -29.40 1.80
C SER A 9 65.47 -29.58 0.52
N SER A 10 66.18 -29.56 -0.61
CA SER A 10 65.80 -29.64 -2.01
C SER A 10 65.50 -31.05 -2.54
N ARG A 11 64.70 -31.19 -3.61
CA ARG A 11 65.10 -31.91 -4.84
C ARG A 11 64.15 -31.64 -6.03
N SER A 12 64.77 -31.32 -7.16
CA SER A 12 64.25 -31.04 -8.49
C SER A 12 64.21 -32.29 -9.38
N HIS A 13 63.42 -32.29 -10.47
CA HIS A 13 63.84 -32.76 -11.82
C HIS A 13 62.88 -32.27 -12.95
N GLN A 14 63.46 -31.51 -13.90
CA GLN A 14 63.29 -31.42 -15.38
C GLN A 14 61.87 -31.33 -15.99
N THR A 15 61.42 -30.38 -16.83
CA THR A 15 61.94 -29.48 -17.91
C THR A 15 62.18 -30.10 -19.29
N GLU A 16 61.34 -29.71 -20.27
CA GLU A 16 61.60 -29.30 -21.69
C GLU A 16 60.21 -29.05 -22.33
N ILE A 17 59.75 -27.89 -22.84
CA ILE A 17 60.20 -26.85 -23.80
C ILE A 17 60.48 -27.36 -25.23
N ARG A 18 59.62 -26.95 -26.19
CA ARG A 18 60.04 -26.32 -27.46
C ARG A 18 58.92 -25.50 -28.11
N SER A 19 59.30 -24.27 -28.46
CA SER A 19 58.65 -23.22 -29.27
C SER A 19 58.78 -23.52 -30.78
N VAL A 20 58.10 -22.84 -31.73
CA VAL A 20 58.54 -21.56 -32.37
C VAL A 20 57.62 -21.23 -33.60
N THR A 21 57.07 -19.99 -33.63
CA THR A 21 56.76 -18.99 -34.74
C THR A 21 56.11 -19.40 -36.10
N LEU A 22 55.62 -18.51 -36.97
CA LEU A 22 54.91 -17.19 -37.06
C LEU A 22 54.70 -16.95 -38.61
N ASP A 23 53.93 -15.91 -39.00
CA ASP A 23 53.75 -15.28 -40.34
C ASP A 23 52.78 -15.90 -41.37
N SER A 24 52.20 -15.18 -42.34
CA SER A 24 51.63 -13.82 -42.53
C SER A 24 51.04 -13.75 -43.98
N HIS A 25 50.04 -12.87 -44.20
CA HIS A 25 49.68 -12.16 -45.46
C HIS A 25 48.86 -12.73 -46.65
N HIS A 26 47.82 -11.93 -46.99
CA HIS A 26 47.39 -11.33 -48.29
C HIS A 26 46.25 -11.91 -49.20
N ASP A 27 45.21 -11.05 -49.36
CA ASP A 27 44.50 -10.51 -50.54
C ASP A 27 43.59 -11.32 -51.52
N GLU A 28 42.46 -10.66 -51.89
CA GLU A 28 41.35 -10.93 -52.85
C GLU A 28 41.79 -11.03 -54.36
N PRO A 29 40.97 -11.03 -55.48
CA PRO A 29 39.49 -10.87 -55.70
C PRO A 29 38.76 -11.66 -56.86
N TRP A 30 37.41 -11.60 -56.85
CA TRP A 30 36.36 -11.55 -57.93
C TRP A 30 36.40 -12.36 -59.27
N SER A 31 35.28 -13.05 -59.61
CA SER A 31 34.36 -12.78 -60.75
C SER A 31 33.72 -14.00 -61.50
N HIS A 32 32.39 -13.92 -61.64
CA HIS A 32 31.44 -14.29 -62.71
C HIS A 32 31.51 -15.56 -63.61
N SER A 33 30.33 -16.21 -63.64
CA SER A 33 29.50 -16.65 -64.79
C SER A 33 29.30 -18.17 -64.92
N LEU A 34 28.07 -18.70 -64.74
CA LEU A 34 26.84 -18.65 -65.56
C LEU A 34 26.81 -19.78 -66.61
N LEU A 35 25.91 -20.73 -66.33
CA LEU A 35 25.01 -21.42 -67.27
C LEU A 35 25.46 -22.68 -68.04
N ASP A 36 24.60 -23.67 -67.85
CA ASP A 36 24.03 -24.56 -68.85
C ASP A 36 24.81 -25.80 -69.28
N ARG A 37 24.47 -26.90 -68.59
CA ARG A 37 23.65 -28.01 -69.11
C ARG A 37 23.44 -29.00 -67.95
N LEU A 38 22.30 -29.05 -67.26
CA LEU A 38 21.05 -29.74 -67.68
C LEU A 38 21.34 -31.04 -68.46
N ALA A 39 20.81 -32.21 -68.12
CA ALA A 39 19.76 -32.57 -67.20
C ALA A 39 19.73 -34.12 -67.09
N GLY A 40 19.16 -34.63 -66.00
CA GLY A 40 18.71 -36.01 -65.91
C GLY A 40 19.57 -36.90 -65.02
N ASN A 41 19.43 -36.72 -63.70
CA ASN A 41 19.65 -37.71 -62.61
C ASN A 41 20.08 -37.08 -61.26
N ALA A 42 19.85 -35.79 -61.05
CA ALA A 42 20.08 -35.13 -59.75
C ALA A 42 18.83 -35.10 -58.84
N ASP A 43 17.63 -35.22 -59.42
CA ASP A 43 16.37 -34.92 -58.70
C ASP A 43 16.01 -35.93 -57.61
N LEU A 44 16.38 -37.21 -57.76
CA LEU A 44 16.04 -38.25 -56.78
C LEU A 44 16.99 -38.28 -55.57
N LEU A 45 18.23 -37.82 -55.76
CA LEU A 45 19.27 -37.78 -54.72
C LEU A 45 19.29 -36.45 -53.96
N LEU A 46 18.85 -35.34 -54.58
CA LEU A 46 18.54 -34.09 -53.86
C LEU A 46 17.34 -34.25 -52.92
N PHE A 47 16.34 -35.05 -53.30
CA PHE A 47 15.12 -35.21 -52.51
C PHE A 47 15.37 -35.86 -51.14
N LEU A 48 16.25 -36.88 -51.10
CA LEU A 48 16.55 -37.63 -49.87
C LEU A 48 17.56 -36.91 -48.96
N PHE A 49 18.44 -36.06 -49.51
CA PHE A 49 19.39 -35.26 -48.71
C PHE A 49 18.77 -33.97 -48.14
N HIS A 50 17.81 -33.34 -48.85
CA HIS A 50 17.10 -32.18 -48.31
C HIS A 50 16.13 -32.53 -47.16
N LEU A 51 15.56 -33.73 -47.14
CA LEU A 51 14.73 -34.19 -46.01
C LEU A 51 15.52 -34.26 -44.69
N CYS A 52 16.84 -34.55 -44.75
CA CYS A 52 17.72 -34.52 -43.58
C CYS A 52 18.14 -33.09 -43.17
N ASN A 53 18.39 -32.19 -44.12
CA ASN A 53 18.67 -30.78 -43.82
C ASN A 53 17.43 -29.98 -43.39
N MET A 54 16.23 -30.36 -43.83
CA MET A 54 14.98 -29.75 -43.37
C MET A 54 14.75 -29.98 -41.87
N ARG A 55 15.20 -31.10 -41.28
CA ARG A 55 15.07 -31.31 -39.83
C ARG A 55 16.01 -30.42 -39.00
N ILE A 56 17.12 -29.95 -39.58
CA ILE A 56 18.05 -29.02 -38.94
C ILE A 56 17.60 -27.57 -39.17
N LEU A 57 17.05 -27.26 -40.36
CA LEU A 57 16.39 -25.97 -40.64
C LEU A 57 15.10 -25.76 -39.83
N TRP A 58 14.36 -26.81 -39.48
CA TRP A 58 13.22 -26.71 -38.56
C TRP A 58 13.65 -26.34 -37.13
N ARG A 59 14.86 -26.75 -36.70
CA ARG A 59 15.42 -26.38 -35.41
C ARG A 59 16.02 -24.97 -35.38
N ILE A 60 16.32 -24.38 -36.54
CA ILE A 60 16.76 -22.98 -36.67
C ILE A 60 15.58 -22.04 -36.99
N ALA A 61 14.52 -22.51 -37.67
CA ALA A 61 13.26 -21.76 -37.83
C ALA A 61 12.50 -21.60 -36.50
N LEU A 62 12.66 -22.54 -35.56
CA LEU A 62 12.23 -22.37 -34.17
C LEU A 62 12.97 -21.25 -33.42
N ALA A 63 14.08 -20.73 -33.96
CA ALA A 63 14.85 -19.63 -33.38
C ALA A 63 14.63 -18.27 -34.08
N ALA A 64 13.70 -18.15 -35.05
CA ALA A 64 13.44 -16.89 -35.78
C ALA A 64 11.97 -16.41 -35.81
N LEU A 65 11.05 -17.07 -35.11
CA LEU A 65 9.70 -16.53 -34.84
C LEU A 65 9.36 -16.60 -33.34
N VAL A 66 10.22 -16.00 -32.51
CA VAL A 66 9.72 -15.34 -31.30
C VAL A 66 9.23 -13.96 -31.72
N VAL A 67 8.02 -13.91 -32.29
CA VAL A 67 7.13 -12.76 -32.08
C VAL A 67 5.98 -13.31 -31.26
N ARG A 68 6.07 -12.99 -29.97
CA ARG A 68 4.99 -13.13 -28.98
C ARG A 68 3.68 -12.63 -29.60
N ALA A 69 2.68 -13.51 -29.74
CA ALA A 69 1.30 -13.04 -29.78
C ALA A 69 1.05 -12.35 -28.44
N GLN A 70 0.89 -11.03 -28.51
CA GLN A 70 0.47 -10.22 -27.38
C GLN A 70 -0.95 -10.65 -26.99
N PRO A 71 -1.27 -10.82 -25.70
CA PRO A 71 -2.66 -11.05 -25.29
C PRO A 71 -3.55 -9.91 -25.84
N ARG A 72 -4.51 -10.28 -26.70
CA ARG A 72 -5.52 -9.37 -27.29
C ARG A 72 -6.50 -8.96 -26.19
N ARG A 73 -6.73 -7.66 -26.01
CA ARG A 73 -7.73 -7.16 -25.05
C ARG A 73 -9.13 -7.50 -25.55
N PRO A 74 -10.00 -8.08 -24.72
CA PRO A 74 -11.35 -8.40 -25.12
C PRO A 74 -12.13 -7.16 -25.58
N ALA A 75 -13.00 -7.33 -26.57
CA ALA A 75 -13.90 -6.32 -27.08
C ALA A 75 -14.87 -5.86 -25.98
N ALA A 76 -15.14 -4.55 -25.95
CA ALA A 76 -16.11 -3.99 -25.01
C ALA A 76 -17.52 -4.50 -25.34
N ARG A 77 -18.29 -4.85 -24.30
CA ARG A 77 -19.63 -5.41 -24.44
C ARG A 77 -20.67 -4.47 -23.82
N GLU A 78 -21.67 -4.16 -24.60
CA GLU A 78 -22.75 -3.20 -24.31
C GLU A 78 -24.05 -3.96 -24.00
N TYR A 79 -24.07 -4.59 -22.82
CA TYR A 79 -25.15 -5.49 -22.41
C TYR A 79 -26.51 -4.81 -22.22
N ASP A 80 -26.58 -3.48 -22.24
CA ASP A 80 -27.83 -2.72 -22.11
C ASP A 80 -28.58 -2.60 -23.45
N THR A 81 -27.84 -2.53 -24.55
CA THR A 81 -28.37 -2.38 -25.92
C THR A 81 -28.30 -3.67 -26.72
N HIS A 82 -27.47 -4.62 -26.30
CA HIS A 82 -27.26 -5.89 -26.99
C HIS A 82 -27.32 -7.07 -26.04
N SER A 83 -27.92 -8.16 -26.51
CA SER A 83 -27.85 -9.47 -25.89
C SER A 83 -26.63 -10.18 -26.45
N TYR A 84 -25.77 -10.70 -25.57
CA TYR A 84 -24.54 -11.39 -25.95
C TYR A 84 -24.74 -12.89 -25.77
N TYR A 85 -24.10 -13.68 -26.62
CA TYR A 85 -24.13 -15.13 -26.61
C TYR A 85 -22.71 -15.65 -26.84
N VAL A 86 -22.47 -16.90 -26.47
CA VAL A 86 -21.28 -17.63 -26.86
C VAL A 86 -21.71 -18.76 -27.77
N VAL A 87 -21.02 -18.89 -28.91
CA VAL A 87 -21.19 -19.97 -29.89
C VAL A 87 -19.91 -20.81 -29.91
N GLU A 88 -20.04 -22.10 -29.70
CA GLU A 88 -19.00 -23.07 -30.02
C GLU A 88 -19.26 -23.65 -31.42
N HIS A 89 -18.27 -23.53 -32.30
CA HIS A 89 -18.42 -23.84 -33.71
C HIS A 89 -17.52 -24.99 -34.16
N ASN A 90 -18.11 -26.07 -34.67
CA ASN A 90 -17.35 -27.20 -35.19
C ASN A 90 -16.91 -26.96 -36.65
N SER A 91 -15.70 -26.44 -36.79
CA SER A 91 -15.06 -26.12 -38.07
C SER A 91 -14.83 -27.33 -39.00
N GLN A 92 -14.89 -28.57 -38.49
CA GLN A 92 -14.66 -29.79 -39.29
C GLN A 92 -15.84 -30.17 -40.18
N THR A 93 -17.03 -29.60 -39.93
CA THR A 93 -18.23 -29.83 -40.76
C THR A 93 -18.16 -29.14 -42.12
N GLY A 94 -17.15 -28.29 -42.34
CA GLY A 94 -16.91 -27.56 -43.58
C GLY A 94 -17.76 -26.29 -43.73
N VAL A 95 -18.58 -25.96 -42.74
CA VAL A 95 -19.41 -24.75 -42.72
C VAL A 95 -18.64 -23.61 -42.01
N PRO A 96 -18.55 -22.40 -42.57
CA PRO A 96 -17.90 -21.25 -41.92
C PRO A 96 -18.74 -20.63 -40.79
N ILE A 97 -18.07 -20.12 -39.75
CA ILE A 97 -18.73 -19.44 -38.62
C ILE A 97 -19.55 -18.20 -39.03
N ASP A 98 -19.18 -17.53 -40.12
CA ASP A 98 -19.95 -16.40 -40.65
C ASP A 98 -21.32 -16.81 -41.17
N ASP A 99 -21.43 -18.02 -41.74
CA ASP A 99 -22.70 -18.54 -42.26
C ASP A 99 -23.59 -19.00 -41.10
N VAL A 100 -22.99 -19.53 -40.04
CA VAL A 100 -23.65 -19.79 -38.75
C VAL A 100 -24.20 -18.49 -38.16
N ALA A 101 -23.37 -17.45 -38.00
CA ALA A 101 -23.78 -16.18 -37.39
C ALA A 101 -24.94 -15.51 -38.14
N LYS A 102 -24.90 -15.50 -39.49
CA LYS A 102 -25.99 -14.99 -40.32
C LYS A 102 -27.28 -15.80 -40.14
N SER A 103 -27.19 -17.13 -40.04
CA SER A 103 -28.36 -18.00 -39.95
C SER A 103 -29.14 -17.85 -38.65
N ILE A 104 -28.47 -17.48 -37.56
CA ILE A 104 -29.08 -17.24 -36.24
C ILE A 104 -29.21 -15.75 -35.89
N GLY A 105 -28.90 -14.85 -36.84
CA GLY A 105 -29.18 -13.41 -36.72
C GLY A 105 -28.29 -12.65 -35.73
N VAL A 106 -27.03 -13.04 -35.61
CA VAL A 106 -26.05 -12.43 -34.69
C VAL A 106 -24.83 -11.89 -35.42
N GLU A 107 -24.15 -10.93 -34.81
CA GLU A 107 -22.84 -10.45 -35.26
C GLU A 107 -21.72 -11.01 -34.38
N ILE A 108 -20.59 -11.38 -35.00
CA ILE A 108 -19.43 -11.92 -34.30
C ILE A 108 -18.65 -10.75 -33.70
N VAL A 109 -18.35 -10.86 -32.40
CA VAL A 109 -17.64 -9.83 -31.66
C VAL A 109 -16.16 -10.17 -31.58
N GLU A 110 -15.84 -11.37 -31.10
CA GLU A 110 -14.47 -11.82 -30.89
C GLU A 110 -14.43 -13.33 -30.56
N PRO A 111 -13.25 -13.98 -30.67
CA PRO A 111 -13.02 -15.26 -29.99
C PRO A 111 -13.13 -15.08 -28.47
N LEU A 112 -13.65 -16.09 -27.76
CA LEU A 112 -13.79 -16.03 -26.31
C LEU A 112 -12.44 -16.28 -25.62
N GLY A 113 -11.67 -15.22 -25.45
CA GLY A 113 -10.34 -15.29 -24.84
C GLY A 113 -9.38 -16.15 -25.67
N GLU A 114 -8.77 -17.15 -25.04
CA GLU A 114 -7.83 -18.10 -25.67
C GLU A 114 -8.47 -19.47 -25.95
N LEU A 115 -9.81 -19.57 -25.92
CA LEU A 115 -10.52 -20.82 -26.20
C LEU A 115 -10.71 -21.02 -27.71
N ASP A 116 -10.15 -22.10 -28.23
CA ASP A 116 -10.31 -22.49 -29.64
C ASP A 116 -11.78 -22.76 -29.96
N ASP A 117 -12.21 -22.38 -31.18
CA ASP A 117 -13.57 -22.59 -31.72
C ASP A 117 -14.75 -21.93 -30.96
N HIS A 118 -14.48 -21.12 -29.92
CA HIS A 118 -15.50 -20.41 -29.15
C HIS A 118 -15.54 -18.92 -29.48
N TRP A 119 -16.74 -18.41 -29.76
CA TRP A 119 -16.94 -17.05 -30.24
C TRP A 119 -17.99 -16.32 -29.42
N VAL A 120 -17.64 -15.11 -28.99
CA VAL A 120 -18.61 -14.16 -28.45
C VAL A 120 -19.33 -13.51 -29.62
N VAL A 121 -20.65 -13.58 -29.60
CA VAL A 121 -21.52 -12.99 -30.61
C VAL A 121 -22.57 -12.13 -29.92
N ARG A 122 -23.21 -11.21 -30.64
CA ARG A 122 -24.24 -10.34 -30.07
C ARG A 122 -25.35 -10.03 -31.05
N THR A 123 -26.47 -9.55 -30.53
CA THR A 123 -27.55 -8.96 -31.30
C THR A 123 -28.16 -7.80 -30.52
N THR A 124 -28.78 -6.85 -31.22
CA THR A 124 -29.47 -5.71 -30.59
C THR A 124 -30.70 -6.16 -29.81
N LYS A 125 -30.88 -5.65 -28.59
CA LYS A 125 -32.05 -5.90 -27.74
C LYS A 125 -33.28 -5.21 -28.31
N SER A 126 -34.37 -5.96 -28.45
CA SER A 126 -35.68 -5.44 -28.81
C SER A 126 -36.58 -5.44 -27.57
N GLY A 127 -36.76 -4.26 -26.97
CA GLY A 127 -37.32 -4.11 -25.62
C GLY A 127 -38.73 -4.69 -25.39
N ASP A 128 -39.57 -4.76 -26.42
CA ASP A 128 -40.95 -5.27 -26.30
C ASP A 128 -41.09 -6.80 -26.46
N LEU A 129 -40.10 -7.48 -27.07
CA LEU A 129 -40.14 -8.94 -27.31
C LEU A 129 -39.49 -9.74 -26.18
N GLU A 130 -38.35 -9.27 -25.66
CA GLU A 130 -37.64 -9.94 -24.55
C GLU A 130 -38.46 -9.91 -23.25
N ALA A 131 -39.24 -8.85 -23.01
CA ALA A 131 -40.11 -8.72 -21.84
C ALA A 131 -41.26 -9.74 -21.80
N ARG A 132 -41.54 -10.42 -22.92
CA ARG A 132 -42.54 -11.51 -23.02
C ARG A 132 -41.91 -12.90 -23.03
N GLY A 133 -40.59 -13.00 -22.78
CA GLY A 133 -39.85 -14.26 -22.67
C GLY A 133 -39.38 -14.85 -24.00
N PHE A 134 -39.35 -14.05 -25.08
CA PHE A 134 -38.91 -14.48 -26.41
C PHE A 134 -37.42 -14.13 -26.63
N ASP A 135 -36.64 -15.06 -27.20
CA ASP A 135 -35.23 -14.86 -27.55
C ASP A 135 -35.01 -15.15 -29.04
N PRO A 136 -34.87 -14.10 -29.88
CA PRO A 136 -34.88 -14.25 -31.33
C PRO A 136 -33.72 -15.10 -31.87
N VAL A 137 -32.61 -15.18 -31.15
CA VAL A 137 -31.43 -15.95 -31.56
C VAL A 137 -31.63 -17.44 -31.27
N ILE A 138 -32.14 -17.75 -30.08
CA ILE A 138 -32.43 -19.13 -29.68
C ILE A 138 -33.60 -19.71 -30.51
N ASP A 139 -34.61 -18.89 -30.84
CA ASP A 139 -35.75 -19.32 -31.65
C ASP A 139 -35.38 -19.55 -33.13
N ALA A 140 -34.47 -18.74 -33.69
CA ALA A 140 -33.92 -18.96 -35.02
C ALA A 140 -33.11 -20.27 -35.09
N TYR A 141 -32.31 -20.56 -34.06
CA TYR A 141 -31.60 -21.84 -33.94
C TYR A 141 -32.55 -23.05 -33.85
N HIS A 142 -33.63 -22.94 -33.09
CA HIS A 142 -34.64 -24.00 -32.99
C HIS A 142 -35.38 -24.25 -34.32
N SER A 143 -35.66 -23.20 -35.09
CA SER A 143 -36.29 -23.33 -36.42
C SER A 143 -35.37 -24.07 -37.41
N LEU A 144 -34.05 -23.82 -37.37
CA LEU A 144 -33.06 -24.55 -38.17
C LEU A 144 -33.02 -26.03 -37.82
N ARG A 145 -33.12 -26.36 -36.53
CA ARG A 145 -33.19 -27.75 -36.04
C ARG A 145 -34.41 -28.48 -36.59
N ASP A 146 -35.59 -27.86 -36.55
CA ASP A 146 -36.84 -28.52 -36.92
C ASP A 146 -36.91 -28.81 -38.43
N VAL A 147 -36.34 -27.93 -39.27
CA VAL A 147 -36.19 -28.16 -40.72
C VAL A 147 -35.19 -29.28 -41.00
N ALA A 148 -34.04 -29.30 -40.31
CA ALA A 148 -33.02 -30.33 -40.48
C ALA A 148 -33.52 -31.74 -40.08
N LEU A 149 -34.43 -31.82 -39.10
CA LEU A 149 -34.91 -33.08 -38.53
C LEU A 149 -36.28 -33.54 -39.05
N SER A 150 -36.97 -32.75 -39.89
CA SER A 150 -38.27 -33.13 -40.49
C SER A 150 -38.11 -33.81 -41.86
N ASP A 151 -38.95 -34.81 -42.14
CA ASP A 151 -38.89 -35.65 -43.36
C ASP A 151 -39.84 -35.20 -44.50
N ASP A 152 -40.62 -34.12 -44.29
CA ASP A 152 -41.73 -33.73 -45.18
C ASP A 152 -41.32 -32.62 -46.18
N ARG A 153 -41.16 -32.97 -47.47
CA ARG A 153 -40.53 -32.15 -48.53
C ARG A 153 -41.41 -31.07 -49.19
N LEU A 154 -42.59 -30.75 -48.64
CA LEU A 154 -43.60 -29.91 -49.31
C LEU A 154 -43.53 -28.40 -49.01
N GLN A 155 -42.57 -27.93 -48.20
CA GLN A 155 -42.28 -26.49 -48.05
C GLN A 155 -40.90 -26.07 -48.60
N ALA A 156 -40.09 -27.02 -49.08
CA ALA A 156 -38.75 -26.75 -49.60
C ALA A 156 -38.78 -26.55 -51.12
N ARG A 157 -38.12 -25.48 -51.59
CA ARG A 157 -38.03 -25.14 -53.02
C ARG A 157 -37.11 -26.10 -53.81
N SER A 158 -36.22 -26.86 -53.16
CA SER A 158 -35.40 -27.94 -53.75
C SER A 158 -34.80 -28.88 -52.67
N GLU A 159 -34.29 -30.07 -53.06
CA GLU A 159 -33.66 -31.04 -52.13
C GLU A 159 -32.29 -30.62 -51.59
N GLU A 160 -31.57 -29.77 -52.32
CA GLU A 160 -30.20 -29.34 -51.98
C GLU A 160 -30.18 -28.33 -50.82
N ASP A 161 -31.25 -27.53 -50.72
CA ASP A 161 -31.47 -26.59 -49.61
C ASP A 161 -31.65 -27.34 -48.27
N VAL A 162 -32.29 -28.51 -48.28
CA VAL A 162 -32.56 -29.31 -47.07
C VAL A 162 -31.27 -29.92 -46.52
N GLU A 163 -30.39 -30.44 -47.38
CA GLU A 163 -29.10 -31.01 -46.96
C GLU A 163 -28.08 -29.93 -46.53
N PHE A 164 -28.19 -28.71 -47.05
CA PHE A 164 -27.40 -27.58 -46.54
C PHE A 164 -27.87 -27.18 -45.13
N SER A 165 -29.18 -27.08 -44.89
CA SER A 165 -29.73 -26.77 -43.56
C SER A 165 -29.35 -27.80 -42.50
N LYS A 166 -29.31 -29.09 -42.84
CA LYS A 166 -28.85 -30.15 -41.92
C LYS A 166 -27.39 -29.98 -41.50
N ARG A 167 -26.50 -29.70 -42.45
CA ARG A 167 -25.07 -29.49 -42.16
C ARG A 167 -24.82 -28.22 -41.35
N LEU A 168 -25.54 -27.14 -41.67
CA LEU A 168 -25.48 -25.88 -40.93
C LEU A 168 -25.88 -26.08 -39.46
N TYR A 169 -26.98 -26.80 -39.19
CA TYR A 169 -27.40 -27.12 -37.83
C TYR A 169 -26.34 -27.92 -37.05
N HIS A 170 -25.78 -28.98 -37.64
CA HIS A 170 -24.77 -29.82 -36.98
C HIS A 170 -23.41 -29.13 -36.76
N SER A 171 -23.18 -27.96 -37.36
CA SER A 171 -21.94 -27.17 -37.15
C SER A 171 -21.94 -26.33 -35.88
N ILE A 172 -23.10 -26.10 -35.25
CA ILE A 172 -23.25 -25.38 -33.99
C ILE A 172 -23.22 -26.41 -32.86
N ALA A 173 -22.10 -26.52 -32.15
CA ALA A 173 -21.94 -27.50 -31.08
C ALA A 173 -22.63 -27.03 -29.78
N PHE A 174 -22.53 -25.73 -29.50
CA PHE A 174 -23.08 -25.11 -28.30
C PHE A 174 -23.45 -23.65 -28.58
N LEU A 175 -24.55 -23.18 -27.98
CA LEU A 175 -25.02 -21.79 -28.06
C LEU A 175 -25.66 -21.42 -26.72
N GLU A 176 -25.14 -20.37 -26.06
CA GLU A 176 -25.62 -19.94 -24.75
C GLU A 176 -25.68 -18.42 -24.61
N ARG A 177 -26.82 -17.91 -24.13
CA ARG A 177 -27.00 -16.49 -23.80
C ARG A 177 -26.18 -16.12 -22.57
N GLN A 178 -25.47 -15.01 -22.64
CA GLN A 178 -24.70 -14.47 -21.53
C GLN A 178 -25.61 -13.60 -20.65
N GLU A 179 -25.91 -14.12 -19.46
CA GLU A 179 -26.69 -13.42 -18.43
C GLU A 179 -25.75 -12.81 -17.38
N LEU A 180 -26.09 -11.60 -16.91
CA LEU A 180 -25.32 -10.93 -15.88
C LEU A 180 -25.51 -11.65 -14.54
N GLN A 181 -24.47 -12.33 -14.06
CA GLN A 181 -24.47 -12.99 -12.74
C GLN A 181 -23.88 -12.09 -11.66
N HIS A 182 -24.34 -12.29 -10.41
CA HIS A 182 -23.75 -11.69 -9.21
C HIS A 182 -22.88 -12.73 -8.50
N LEU A 183 -21.59 -12.44 -8.28
CA LEU A 183 -20.65 -13.32 -7.59
C LEU A 183 -20.79 -13.22 -6.06
N GLU A 184 -20.67 -14.35 -5.36
CA GLU A 184 -20.67 -14.39 -3.89
C GLU A 184 -19.27 -14.20 -3.24
N LYS A 185 -19.31 -14.02 -1.91
CA LYS A 185 -18.34 -13.39 -1.01
C LYS A 185 -16.92 -13.98 -0.98
N ARG A 186 -15.94 -13.09 -0.77
CA ARG A 186 -14.59 -13.40 -0.28
C ARG A 186 -14.67 -13.94 1.16
N ALA A 187 -14.14 -15.14 1.38
CA ALA A 187 -13.77 -15.64 2.71
C ALA A 187 -12.29 -15.32 3.00
N PRO A 188 -11.90 -15.13 4.27
CA PRO A 188 -10.49 -15.16 4.67
C PRO A 188 -9.88 -16.55 4.34
N PRO A 189 -8.55 -16.66 4.16
CA PRO A 189 -7.92 -17.95 3.91
C PRO A 189 -8.30 -18.96 5.02
N PRO A 190 -8.34 -20.27 4.73
CA PRO A 190 -8.63 -21.26 5.76
C PRO A 190 -7.59 -21.14 6.87
N ILE A 191 -8.06 -20.80 8.06
CA ILE A 191 -7.28 -20.92 9.29
C ILE A 191 -7.16 -22.42 9.55
N HIS A 192 -5.98 -23.02 9.29
CA HIS A 192 -5.58 -24.19 10.07
C HIS A 192 -5.73 -23.80 11.54
N PRO A 193 -6.37 -24.61 12.43
CA PRO A 193 -6.55 -24.21 13.81
C PRO A 193 -5.20 -23.72 14.33
N PRO A 194 -5.08 -22.44 14.72
CA PRO A 194 -3.78 -21.87 14.95
C PRO A 194 -3.13 -22.64 16.09
N PRO A 195 -1.84 -22.96 15.97
CA PRO A 195 -1.17 -23.82 16.92
C PRO A 195 -1.23 -23.17 18.29
N LYS A 196 -1.64 -23.93 19.32
CA LYS A 196 -1.59 -23.46 20.71
C LYS A 196 -0.18 -23.01 21.07
N ALA A 197 -0.03 -22.10 22.04
CA ALA A 197 1.27 -21.58 22.46
C ALA A 197 2.27 -22.70 22.79
N ALA A 198 1.81 -23.79 23.43
CA ALA A 198 2.63 -24.97 23.72
C ALA A 198 3.17 -25.69 22.46
N VAL A 199 2.39 -25.72 21.37
CA VAL A 199 2.80 -26.32 20.09
C VAL A 199 3.86 -25.46 19.42
N VAL A 200 3.61 -24.15 19.34
CA VAL A 200 4.57 -23.18 18.79
C VAL A 200 5.88 -23.21 19.58
N LYS A 201 5.78 -23.22 20.91
CA LYS A 201 6.92 -23.31 21.82
C LYS A 201 7.81 -24.52 21.49
N LYS A 202 7.19 -25.69 21.32
CA LYS A 202 7.89 -26.93 20.97
C LYS A 202 8.47 -26.90 19.54
N GLN A 203 7.70 -26.39 18.57
CA GLN A 203 8.10 -26.33 17.16
C GLN A 203 9.33 -25.46 16.95
N PHE A 204 9.39 -24.30 17.61
CA PHE A 204 10.47 -23.32 17.42
C PHE A 204 11.56 -23.38 18.49
N HIS A 205 11.50 -24.37 19.39
CA HIS A 205 12.43 -24.50 20.52
C HIS A 205 12.52 -23.20 21.33
N ILE A 206 11.37 -22.61 21.63
CA ILE A 206 11.27 -21.42 22.49
C ILE A 206 11.30 -21.96 23.91
N ASP A 207 12.32 -21.63 24.68
CA ASP A 207 12.40 -22.04 26.09
C ASP A 207 11.97 -20.90 27.04
N ASP A 208 11.67 -19.73 26.48
CA ASP A 208 11.32 -18.48 27.15
C ASP A 208 10.08 -18.66 28.05
N PRO A 209 10.17 -18.28 29.35
CA PRO A 209 9.17 -18.62 30.35
C PRO A 209 7.85 -17.87 30.18
N MET A 210 7.88 -16.66 29.65
CA MET A 210 6.71 -15.78 29.47
C MET A 210 6.04 -15.93 28.11
N PHE A 211 6.63 -16.67 27.16
CA PHE A 211 6.04 -16.90 25.84
C PHE A 211 4.59 -17.43 25.89
N PRO A 212 4.20 -18.37 26.77
CA PRO A 212 2.81 -18.80 26.87
C PRO A 212 1.81 -17.70 27.28
N LYS A 213 2.28 -16.57 27.80
CA LYS A 213 1.46 -15.40 28.14
C LYS A 213 1.43 -14.35 27.02
N GLN A 214 2.24 -14.48 25.97
CA GLN A 214 2.29 -13.55 24.82
C GLN A 214 1.15 -13.82 23.84
N TRP A 215 -0.08 -13.57 24.30
CA TRP A 215 -1.30 -13.80 23.54
C TRP A 215 -1.35 -13.01 22.22
N HIS A 216 -0.70 -11.85 22.14
CA HIS A 216 -0.58 -11.07 20.90
C HIS A 216 0.18 -11.81 19.79
N ILE A 217 1.02 -12.81 20.12
CA ILE A 217 1.68 -13.69 19.14
C ILE A 217 0.87 -14.97 18.92
N VAL A 218 0.47 -15.64 20.01
CA VAL A 218 -0.35 -16.86 19.98
C VAL A 218 -1.43 -16.76 21.05
N ASN A 219 -2.67 -16.53 20.60
CA ASN A 219 -3.81 -16.39 21.49
C ASN A 219 -4.54 -17.72 21.65
N ASP A 220 -4.34 -18.42 22.76
CA ASP A 220 -5.01 -19.70 23.03
C ASP A 220 -6.52 -19.53 23.33
N GLU A 221 -6.94 -18.36 23.83
CA GLU A 221 -8.33 -18.07 24.23
C GLU A 221 -9.18 -17.57 23.05
N TYR A 222 -8.61 -16.68 22.23
CA TYR A 222 -9.26 -16.06 21.06
C TYR A 222 -8.33 -16.17 19.85
N PRO A 223 -8.24 -17.33 19.20
CA PRO A 223 -7.16 -17.60 18.26
C PRO A 223 -7.21 -16.78 16.96
N GLU A 224 -8.35 -16.16 16.65
CA GLU A 224 -8.52 -15.15 15.60
C GLU A 224 -7.98 -13.76 16.01
N HIS A 225 -7.46 -13.60 17.23
CA HIS A 225 -7.02 -12.33 17.81
C HIS A 225 -5.54 -12.34 18.22
N MET A 226 -4.67 -12.38 17.21
CA MET A 226 -3.21 -12.33 17.34
C MET A 226 -2.57 -11.76 16.05
N MET A 227 -1.29 -11.37 16.12
CA MET A 227 -0.54 -10.79 14.99
C MET A 227 -0.27 -11.78 13.85
N ASN A 228 -0.54 -13.07 14.04
CA ASN A 228 -0.45 -14.12 13.02
C ASN A 228 0.94 -14.21 12.32
N VAL A 229 2.00 -14.36 13.11
CA VAL A 229 3.40 -14.32 12.62
C VAL A 229 4.13 -15.67 12.65
N THR A 230 3.58 -16.68 13.33
CA THR A 230 4.26 -17.96 13.55
C THR A 230 4.45 -18.77 12.27
N GLY A 231 3.56 -18.62 11.29
CA GLY A 231 3.75 -19.18 9.95
C GLY A 231 4.99 -18.61 9.24
N LEU A 232 5.30 -17.33 9.45
CA LEU A 232 6.48 -16.67 8.87
C LEU A 232 7.77 -17.19 9.51
N TRP A 233 7.74 -17.49 10.81
CA TRP A 233 8.86 -18.12 11.49
C TRP A 233 9.17 -19.51 10.92
N ALA A 234 8.14 -20.27 10.51
CA ALA A 234 8.33 -21.56 9.84
C ALA A 234 9.01 -21.42 8.47
N GLU A 235 8.90 -20.26 7.82
CA GLU A 235 9.58 -19.91 6.58
C GLU A 235 10.97 -19.29 6.81
N GLY A 236 11.43 -19.17 8.06
CA GLY A 236 12.71 -18.54 8.40
C GLY A 236 12.70 -17.01 8.32
N ILE A 237 11.53 -16.39 8.33
CA ILE A 237 11.36 -14.93 8.36
C ILE A 237 11.22 -14.51 9.83
N THR A 238 12.27 -13.93 10.37
CA THR A 238 12.46 -13.68 11.81
C THR A 238 12.96 -12.26 12.12
N GLY A 239 13.07 -11.41 11.10
CA GLY A 239 13.57 -10.03 11.15
C GLY A 239 15.06 -9.88 10.89
N LYS A 240 15.77 -10.96 10.59
CA LYS A 240 17.23 -10.96 10.43
C LYS A 240 17.70 -9.95 9.38
N GLY A 241 18.65 -9.09 9.78
CA GLY A 241 19.28 -8.12 8.89
C GLY A 241 18.52 -6.79 8.76
N VAL A 242 17.43 -6.61 9.51
CA VAL A 242 16.66 -5.37 9.57
C VAL A 242 16.86 -4.71 10.94
N LEU A 243 16.95 -3.38 10.95
CA LEU A 243 17.17 -2.56 12.14
C LEU A 243 15.96 -1.64 12.37
N ALA A 244 15.34 -1.71 13.55
CA ALA A 244 14.29 -0.79 14.00
C ALA A 244 14.83 0.21 15.04
N GLY A 245 14.47 1.48 14.93
CA GLY A 245 14.79 2.52 15.91
C GLY A 245 13.60 2.79 16.83
N LEU A 246 13.85 2.89 18.14
CA LEU A 246 12.86 3.28 19.14
C LEU A 246 13.14 4.71 19.57
N ILE A 247 12.30 5.65 19.17
CA ILE A 247 12.39 7.05 19.61
C ILE A 247 11.54 7.18 20.86
N ASP A 248 12.17 7.14 22.05
CA ASP A 248 11.46 6.95 23.32
C ASP A 248 12.24 7.46 24.55
N ASP A 249 12.02 6.90 25.74
CA ASP A 249 12.66 7.20 27.04
C ASP A 249 14.00 6.46 27.28
N GLY A 250 14.44 5.68 26.29
CA GLY A 250 15.68 4.91 26.33
C GLY A 250 15.49 3.43 26.03
N LEU A 251 16.59 2.70 26.02
CA LEU A 251 16.61 1.26 25.77
C LEU A 251 17.65 0.62 26.69
N ASP A 252 17.19 -0.27 27.59
CA ASP A 252 18.07 -1.05 28.43
C ASP A 252 18.79 -2.14 27.61
N TYR A 253 19.87 -1.73 26.96
CA TYR A 253 20.73 -2.60 26.15
C TYR A 253 21.47 -3.65 26.99
N THR A 254 21.39 -3.58 28.33
CA THR A 254 21.97 -4.59 29.23
C THR A 254 20.98 -5.69 29.60
N SER A 255 19.70 -5.56 29.21
CA SER A 255 18.71 -6.63 29.30
C SER A 255 19.22 -7.89 28.60
N VAL A 256 19.15 -9.03 29.28
CA VAL A 256 19.52 -10.35 28.73
C VAL A 256 18.75 -10.62 27.43
N ASP A 257 17.51 -10.16 27.37
CA ASP A 257 16.59 -10.42 26.27
C ASP A 257 16.74 -9.41 25.11
N LEU A 258 17.55 -8.35 25.26
CA LEU A 258 17.81 -7.35 24.20
C LEU A 258 19.28 -7.20 23.82
N ALA A 259 20.22 -7.54 24.71
CA ALA A 259 21.65 -7.25 24.54
C ALA A 259 22.23 -7.84 23.25
N ALA A 260 21.78 -9.03 22.83
CA ALA A 260 22.23 -9.64 21.58
C ALA A 260 21.70 -8.91 20.34
N ASN A 261 20.55 -8.25 20.45
CA ASN A 261 19.86 -7.55 19.36
C ASN A 261 20.01 -6.03 19.40
N PHE A 262 20.68 -5.47 20.40
CA PHE A 262 20.96 -4.05 20.49
C PHE A 262 21.98 -3.59 19.43
N ASP A 263 21.69 -2.46 18.77
CA ASP A 263 22.60 -1.76 17.87
C ASP A 263 23.10 -0.46 18.49
N ALA A 264 24.34 -0.46 18.99
CA ALA A 264 24.94 0.71 19.61
C ALA A 264 25.26 1.83 18.60
N LYS A 265 25.57 1.47 17.34
CA LYS A 265 26.01 2.41 16.30
C LYS A 265 24.93 3.44 15.98
N ASN A 266 23.67 3.00 15.91
CA ASN A 266 22.54 3.84 15.56
C ASN A 266 21.67 4.19 16.77
N SER A 267 22.22 4.07 17.98
CA SER A 267 21.57 4.52 19.21
C SER A 267 22.19 5.82 19.72
N TYR A 268 21.40 6.64 20.42
CA TYR A 268 21.87 7.88 21.03
C TYR A 268 20.94 8.40 22.14
N ASP A 269 21.51 9.12 23.10
CA ASP A 269 20.79 9.83 24.15
C ASP A 269 20.82 11.33 23.87
N PHE A 270 19.70 11.91 23.42
CA PHE A 270 19.56 13.36 23.19
C PHE A 270 19.18 14.12 24.46
N ASN A 271 18.69 13.45 25.51
CA ASN A 271 18.41 14.12 26.77
C ASN A 271 19.71 14.48 27.51
N ASP A 272 20.72 13.59 27.47
CA ASP A 272 22.01 13.80 28.13
C ASP A 272 23.19 13.98 27.16
N HIS A 273 22.96 13.92 25.85
CA HIS A 273 23.96 13.97 24.77
C HIS A 273 25.07 12.92 24.93
N GLN A 274 24.68 11.65 25.06
CA GLN A 274 25.58 10.51 25.25
C GLN A 274 25.37 9.45 24.16
N ALA A 275 26.41 8.63 23.92
CA ALA A 275 26.36 7.61 22.87
C ALA A 275 25.36 6.47 23.17
N LEU A 276 25.10 6.16 24.45
CA LEU A 276 24.25 5.04 24.83
C LEU A 276 22.91 5.54 25.39
N PRO A 277 21.77 4.97 24.97
CA PRO A 277 20.43 5.43 25.32
C PRO A 277 19.98 4.84 26.67
N THR A 278 20.86 4.86 27.67
CA THR A 278 20.62 4.21 28.97
C THR A 278 19.39 4.83 29.65
N PRO A 279 18.38 4.02 30.05
CA PRO A 279 17.25 4.51 30.85
C PRO A 279 17.71 4.94 32.25
N LYS A 280 17.46 6.19 32.65
CA LYS A 280 18.03 6.78 33.87
C LYS A 280 16.97 7.08 34.93
N GLN A 281 15.83 7.63 34.55
CA GLN A 281 14.76 7.96 35.48
C GLN A 281 14.03 6.70 35.96
N GLU A 282 13.31 6.80 37.09
CA GLU A 282 12.56 5.68 37.68
C GLU A 282 11.58 5.06 36.66
N PHE A 283 10.88 5.91 35.91
CA PHE A 283 9.85 5.51 34.95
C PHE A 283 10.37 5.26 33.53
N ASP A 284 11.67 5.43 33.26
CA ASP A 284 12.28 5.19 31.94
C ASP A 284 12.29 3.66 31.66
N SER A 285 11.16 3.12 31.25
CA SER A 285 10.93 1.69 30.99
C SER A 285 10.20 1.44 29.68
N HIS A 286 9.61 2.49 29.10
CA HIS A 286 8.69 2.42 28.01
C HIS A 286 9.37 1.96 26.72
N GLY A 287 10.48 2.61 26.33
CA GLY A 287 11.25 2.24 25.14
C GLY A 287 11.85 0.84 25.23
N THR A 288 12.21 0.38 26.43
CA THR A 288 12.67 -0.99 26.68
C THR A 288 11.56 -2.01 26.47
N ARG A 289 10.33 -1.71 26.92
CA ARG A 289 9.15 -2.57 26.71
C ARG A 289 8.78 -2.65 25.23
N CYS A 290 8.78 -1.52 24.52
CA CYS A 290 8.53 -1.46 23.09
C CYS A 290 9.58 -2.23 22.28
N ALA A 291 10.87 -2.10 22.62
CA ALA A 291 11.95 -2.83 21.96
C ALA A 291 11.79 -4.37 22.09
N GLY A 292 11.36 -4.86 23.25
CA GLY A 292 11.10 -6.29 23.48
C GLY A 292 10.01 -6.86 22.59
N GLN A 293 8.94 -6.12 22.32
CA GLN A 293 7.88 -6.56 21.41
C GLN A 293 8.39 -6.80 19.99
N ILE A 294 9.35 -5.99 19.55
CA ILE A 294 9.96 -6.12 18.22
C ILE A 294 10.99 -7.24 18.22
N ALA A 295 11.99 -7.19 19.10
CA ALA A 295 13.23 -7.96 18.96
C ALA A 295 13.75 -8.60 20.26
N ALA A 296 12.89 -8.90 21.24
CA ALA A 296 13.27 -9.80 22.34
C ALA A 296 13.80 -11.13 21.78
N VAL A 297 14.94 -11.57 22.30
CA VAL A 297 15.72 -12.68 21.78
C VAL A 297 15.12 -13.99 22.31
N LYS A 298 14.97 -14.99 21.44
CA LYS A 298 14.65 -16.35 21.90
C LYS A 298 15.83 -16.95 22.68
N ASN A 299 15.90 -16.78 24.01
CA ASN A 299 17.09 -17.10 24.81
C ASN A 299 16.86 -17.53 26.27
N LYS A 300 15.65 -17.98 26.64
CA LYS A 300 15.25 -18.40 28.00
C LYS A 300 14.98 -17.25 28.97
N ALA A 301 15.07 -15.99 28.53
CA ALA A 301 14.65 -14.83 29.31
C ALA A 301 13.26 -14.37 28.84
N CYS A 302 12.45 -13.85 29.76
CA CYS A 302 11.13 -13.27 29.46
C CYS A 302 10.34 -13.98 28.34
N GLY A 303 10.15 -13.31 27.20
CA GLY A 303 9.33 -13.77 26.07
C GLY A 303 10.14 -13.80 24.78
N VAL A 304 9.48 -13.54 23.66
CA VAL A 304 10.10 -13.48 22.33
C VAL A 304 9.51 -12.31 21.56
N GLY A 305 10.32 -11.58 20.79
CA GLY A 305 9.86 -10.51 19.91
C GLY A 305 9.18 -11.07 18.66
N ILE A 306 8.30 -10.29 18.03
CA ILE A 306 7.70 -10.66 16.74
C ILE A 306 8.78 -10.95 15.69
N ALA A 307 9.85 -10.18 15.71
CA ALA A 307 11.01 -10.25 14.84
C ALA A 307 12.30 -10.48 15.67
N TYR A 308 12.36 -11.63 16.35
CA TYR A 308 13.38 -11.96 17.34
C TYR A 308 14.84 -12.06 16.85
N ASP A 309 15.11 -12.03 15.54
CA ASP A 309 16.47 -11.95 14.97
C ASP A 309 16.80 -10.56 14.40
N ALA A 310 15.89 -9.59 14.53
CA ALA A 310 16.12 -8.20 14.14
C ALA A 310 17.06 -7.48 15.10
N LYS A 311 17.56 -6.32 14.67
CA LYS A 311 18.27 -5.38 15.55
C LYS A 311 17.36 -4.25 15.98
N VAL A 312 17.63 -3.71 17.17
CA VAL A 312 16.95 -2.54 17.72
C VAL A 312 17.96 -1.50 18.20
N ALA A 313 17.70 -0.24 17.85
CA ALA A 313 18.43 0.93 18.34
C ALA A 313 17.54 1.79 19.24
N GLY A 314 18.11 2.36 20.30
CA GLY A 314 17.42 3.28 21.20
C GLY A 314 17.80 4.72 20.93
N ILE A 315 16.80 5.59 20.75
CA ILE A 315 16.95 7.03 20.53
C ILE A 315 16.20 7.73 21.67
N ARG A 316 16.92 8.11 22.71
CA ARG A 316 16.34 8.62 23.96
C ARG A 316 16.09 10.11 23.87
N ILE A 317 14.82 10.51 23.88
CA ILE A 317 14.35 11.91 23.78
C ILE A 317 13.30 12.28 24.82
N LEU A 318 12.58 11.32 25.41
CA LEU A 318 11.37 11.58 26.23
C LEU A 318 11.65 11.79 27.73
N SER A 319 12.87 11.54 28.19
CA SER A 319 13.23 11.60 29.61
C SER A 319 13.74 12.97 30.04
N GLY A 320 13.27 14.04 29.41
CA GLY A 320 13.75 15.39 29.66
C GLY A 320 13.31 16.37 28.58
N ARG A 321 13.65 17.64 28.77
CA ARG A 321 13.41 18.67 27.75
C ARG A 321 14.47 18.54 26.66
N ILE A 322 14.04 18.58 25.41
CA ILE A 322 14.89 18.62 24.21
C ILE A 322 14.57 19.86 23.39
N THR A 323 15.46 20.25 22.49
CA THR A 323 15.17 21.31 21.50
C THR A 323 14.47 20.73 20.26
N LEU A 324 13.84 21.59 19.44
CA LEU A 324 13.31 21.19 18.13
C LEU A 324 14.41 20.67 17.19
N ALA A 325 15.65 21.13 17.37
CA ALA A 325 16.78 20.64 16.60
C ALA A 325 17.15 19.20 16.99
N ASP A 326 17.16 18.90 18.30
CA ASP A 326 17.40 17.53 18.79
C ASP A 326 16.33 16.58 18.28
N GLU A 327 15.05 16.98 18.33
CA GLU A 327 13.93 16.19 17.78
C GLU A 327 14.10 15.92 16.28
N ALA A 328 14.46 16.95 15.50
CA ALA A 328 14.69 16.82 14.07
C ALA A 328 15.88 15.88 13.75
N ILE A 329 16.95 15.92 14.54
CA ILE A 329 18.09 15.01 14.40
C ILE A 329 17.67 13.58 14.80
N ALA A 330 16.95 13.41 15.91
CA ALA A 330 16.48 12.12 16.41
C ALA A 330 15.64 11.36 15.35
N LEU A 331 14.73 12.04 14.67
CA LEU A 331 13.90 11.47 13.60
C LEU A 331 14.68 11.05 12.33
N ASN A 332 15.96 11.43 12.22
CA ASN A 332 16.87 11.00 11.16
C ASN A 332 18.08 10.20 11.67
N TYR A 333 18.15 9.92 12.98
CA TYR A 333 19.34 9.33 13.55
C TYR A 333 19.53 7.91 13.01
N GLY A 334 20.65 7.68 12.32
CA GLY A 334 20.94 6.40 11.68
C GLY A 334 20.04 6.05 10.48
N PHE A 335 19.26 6.98 9.91
CA PHE A 335 18.23 6.75 8.86
C PHE A 335 18.67 6.03 7.56
N GLN A 336 19.97 5.83 7.34
CA GLN A 336 20.45 4.98 6.25
C GLN A 336 20.42 3.48 6.63
N ASP A 337 20.72 3.18 7.89
CA ASP A 337 20.77 1.81 8.42
C ASP A 337 19.44 1.44 9.11
N VAL A 338 18.86 2.38 9.87
CA VAL A 338 17.57 2.22 10.54
C VAL A 338 16.47 2.18 9.48
N SER A 339 15.75 1.05 9.43
CA SER A 339 14.73 0.79 8.42
C SER A 339 13.38 1.41 8.78
N LEU A 340 13.06 1.44 10.07
CA LEU A 340 11.83 2.06 10.56
C LEU A 340 12.03 2.63 11.95
N TYR A 341 11.21 3.62 12.29
CA TYR A 341 11.14 4.25 13.60
C TYR A 341 9.78 3.96 14.22
N SER A 342 9.80 3.35 15.40
CA SER A 342 8.61 3.18 16.24
C SER A 342 8.55 4.34 17.23
N CYS A 343 7.46 5.10 17.18
CA CYS A 343 7.25 6.31 17.95
C CYS A 343 5.95 6.19 18.74
N SER A 344 6.07 5.95 20.05
CA SER A 344 4.92 5.79 20.94
C SER A 344 4.73 7.03 21.82
N TRP A 345 4.73 8.21 21.20
CA TRP A 345 4.65 9.53 21.83
C TRP A 345 3.97 10.54 20.90
N GLY A 346 3.51 11.64 21.49
CA GLY A 346 2.86 12.74 20.80
C GLY A 346 2.61 13.91 21.77
N PRO A 347 1.72 14.84 21.41
CA PRO A 347 1.13 15.80 22.35
C PRO A 347 0.47 15.11 23.54
N ARG A 348 -0.01 15.90 24.50
CA ARG A 348 -0.76 15.34 25.63
C ARG A 348 -2.17 14.93 25.19
N ASP A 349 -2.51 13.67 25.45
CA ASP A 349 -3.79 13.02 25.12
C ASP A 349 -4.92 13.35 26.12
N ASP A 350 -5.17 14.63 26.39
CA ASP A 350 -6.20 15.06 27.36
C ASP A 350 -7.45 15.65 26.72
N GLY A 351 -7.60 15.55 25.41
CA GLY A 351 -8.74 16.11 24.68
C GLY A 351 -8.64 17.63 24.48
N THR A 352 -7.55 18.29 24.88
CA THR A 352 -7.42 19.76 24.83
C THR A 352 -6.34 20.26 23.87
N LYS A 353 -5.39 19.40 23.50
CA LYS A 353 -4.23 19.81 22.72
C LYS A 353 -4.51 19.71 21.22
N MET A 354 -4.00 20.70 20.49
CA MET A 354 -3.91 20.69 19.05
C MET A 354 -2.50 21.16 18.71
N GLN A 355 -1.64 20.23 18.32
CA GLN A 355 -0.22 20.51 18.15
C GLN A 355 0.34 19.72 16.99
N ARG A 356 1.06 20.41 16.10
CA ARG A 356 1.79 19.83 14.98
C ARG A 356 3.30 20.04 15.12
N PRO A 357 4.13 19.16 14.52
CA PRO A 357 5.56 19.36 14.46
C PRO A 357 5.88 20.70 13.80
N LYS A 358 6.89 21.41 14.32
CA LYS A 358 7.34 22.69 13.74
C LYS A 358 8.13 22.46 12.45
N TYR A 359 8.35 23.53 11.69
CA TYR A 359 8.97 23.49 10.35
C TYR A 359 10.21 22.58 10.26
N ILE A 360 11.18 22.72 11.17
CA ILE A 360 12.43 21.94 11.12
C ILE A 360 12.19 20.43 11.34
N VAL A 361 11.22 20.07 12.18
CA VAL A 361 10.84 18.67 12.45
C VAL A 361 10.12 18.09 11.23
N ARG A 362 9.21 18.83 10.61
CA ARG A 362 8.55 18.43 9.35
C ARG A 362 9.57 18.24 8.22
N LYS A 363 10.58 19.12 8.13
CA LYS A 363 11.72 18.98 7.19
C LYS A 363 12.55 17.73 7.48
N ALA A 364 12.74 17.39 8.75
CA ALA A 364 13.40 16.15 9.16
C ALA A 364 12.63 14.90 8.71
N VAL A 365 11.31 14.86 8.90
CA VAL A 365 10.48 13.74 8.42
C VAL A 365 10.55 13.64 6.89
N LEU A 366 10.45 14.77 6.17
CA LEU A 366 10.63 14.80 4.72
C LEU A 366 12.02 14.31 4.27
N ASN A 367 13.08 14.63 5.02
CA ASN A 367 14.40 14.10 4.72
C ASN A 367 14.43 12.56 4.90
N GLY A 368 13.82 12.07 5.98
CA GLY A 368 13.67 10.64 6.25
C GLY A 368 12.97 9.90 5.12
N ILE A 369 11.76 10.33 4.71
CA ILE A 369 10.99 9.65 3.66
C ILE A 369 11.59 9.80 2.25
N ASN A 370 12.39 10.83 1.97
CA ASN A 370 13.02 11.01 0.66
C ASN A 370 14.40 10.35 0.53
N LYS A 371 15.17 10.28 1.62
CA LYS A 371 16.58 9.88 1.58
C LYS A 371 16.93 8.69 2.46
N GLY A 372 16.09 8.34 3.44
CA GLY A 372 16.31 7.18 4.30
C GLY A 372 16.35 5.88 3.49
N ARG A 373 17.08 4.87 4.00
CA ARG A 373 17.24 3.55 3.36
C ARG A 373 17.72 3.61 1.90
N GLY A 374 18.61 4.55 1.58
CA GLY A 374 19.08 4.77 0.21
C GLY A 374 17.98 5.27 -0.74
N GLY A 375 17.09 6.14 -0.26
CA GLY A 375 16.02 6.75 -1.06
C GLY A 375 14.69 5.99 -1.10
N LYS A 376 14.57 4.86 -0.39
CA LYS A 376 13.30 4.12 -0.24
C LYS A 376 12.37 4.77 0.79
N GLY A 377 12.94 5.59 1.66
CA GLY A 377 12.26 6.34 2.72
C GLY A 377 12.21 5.57 4.04
N SER A 378 12.54 6.29 5.12
CA SER A 378 12.29 5.86 6.48
C SER A 378 10.81 5.60 6.69
N VAL A 379 10.47 4.51 7.38
CA VAL A 379 9.08 4.20 7.77
C VAL A 379 8.87 4.70 9.20
N PHE A 380 7.86 5.54 9.41
CA PHE A 380 7.49 6.03 10.75
C PHE A 380 6.20 5.35 11.19
N VAL A 381 6.21 4.69 12.35
CA VAL A 381 5.05 4.03 12.94
C VAL A 381 4.70 4.75 14.23
N PHE A 382 3.52 5.37 14.28
CA PHE A 382 3.06 6.14 15.43
C PHE A 382 1.87 5.48 16.13
N ALA A 383 1.89 5.47 17.46
CA ALA A 383 0.71 5.12 18.25
C ALA A 383 -0.35 6.22 18.10
N ALA A 384 -1.63 5.84 17.94
CA ALA A 384 -2.70 6.81 17.71
C ALA A 384 -3.02 7.73 18.90
N GLY A 385 -2.53 7.44 20.12
CA GLY A 385 -2.87 8.18 21.33
C GLY A 385 -3.81 7.41 22.27
N ASN A 386 -3.86 7.83 23.54
CA ASN A 386 -4.57 7.16 24.63
C ASN A 386 -5.68 8.04 25.26
N GLY A 387 -6.05 9.14 24.60
CA GLY A 387 -6.99 10.16 25.08
C GLY A 387 -8.45 9.89 24.79
N GLY A 388 -8.82 8.69 24.30
CA GLY A 388 -10.21 8.36 23.96
C GLY A 388 -11.18 8.53 25.13
N TRP A 389 -10.74 8.28 26.36
CA TRP A 389 -11.54 8.52 27.58
C TRP A 389 -11.83 10.00 27.86
N SER A 390 -10.96 10.87 27.36
CA SER A 390 -11.05 12.32 27.48
C SER A 390 -11.74 12.97 26.28
N GLY A 391 -12.29 12.16 25.36
CA GLY A 391 -12.87 12.65 24.11
C GLY A 391 -11.83 13.19 23.13
N ASP A 392 -10.56 12.76 23.22
CA ASP A 392 -9.52 13.19 22.29
C ASP A 392 -9.64 12.48 20.93
N GLN A 393 -8.99 13.08 19.94
CA GLN A 393 -9.01 12.62 18.56
C GLN A 393 -7.64 12.85 17.90
N CYS A 394 -7.07 11.78 17.34
CA CYS A 394 -5.74 11.80 16.75
C CYS A 394 -5.55 12.73 15.55
N ASN A 395 -6.61 13.29 14.97
CA ASN A 395 -6.48 14.32 13.93
C ASN A 395 -6.07 15.70 14.49
N PHE A 396 -5.99 15.85 15.82
CA PHE A 396 -5.45 17.02 16.52
C PHE A 396 -3.97 16.84 16.93
N ASP A 397 -3.40 15.68 16.66
CA ASP A 397 -1.98 15.39 16.77
C ASP A 397 -1.33 15.37 15.38
N GLY A 398 -0.44 16.33 15.13
CA GLY A 398 0.24 16.49 13.85
C GLY A 398 1.34 15.46 13.58
N TYR A 399 1.68 14.61 14.54
CA TYR A 399 2.57 13.47 14.31
C TYR A 399 1.80 12.28 13.73
N THR A 400 0.62 11.98 14.27
CA THR A 400 -0.24 10.87 13.84
C THR A 400 -1.10 11.22 12.62
N ASN A 401 -1.50 12.49 12.42
CA ASN A 401 -2.24 12.88 11.22
C ASN A 401 -1.36 13.15 9.99
N SER A 402 -0.05 12.97 10.12
CA SER A 402 0.90 13.10 9.03
C SER A 402 0.71 12.00 7.99
N ILE A 403 0.74 12.34 6.69
CA ILE A 403 0.72 11.33 5.60
C ILE A 403 1.96 10.42 5.64
N TYR A 404 3.04 10.85 6.32
CA TYR A 404 4.32 10.15 6.40
C TYR A 404 4.37 9.10 7.51
N SER A 405 3.36 9.04 8.38
CA SER A 405 3.25 8.07 9.48
C SER A 405 2.23 6.98 9.19
N VAL A 406 2.53 5.77 9.65
CA VAL A 406 1.53 4.72 9.84
C VAL A 406 0.98 4.86 11.25
N THR A 407 -0.24 5.37 11.36
CA THR A 407 -0.92 5.57 12.65
C THR A 407 -1.66 4.32 13.08
N VAL A 408 -1.33 3.84 14.28
CA VAL A 408 -1.73 2.53 14.79
C VAL A 408 -2.65 2.70 16.00
N GLY A 409 -3.92 2.33 15.83
CA GLY A 409 -4.89 2.23 16.93
C GLY A 409 -4.81 0.88 17.65
N ALA A 410 -5.73 0.64 18.58
CA ALA A 410 -5.68 -0.51 19.48
C ALA A 410 -6.91 -1.43 19.39
N VAL A 411 -6.66 -2.73 19.54
CA VAL A 411 -7.65 -3.79 19.84
C VAL A 411 -7.14 -4.68 20.97
N ASP A 412 -8.01 -5.19 21.83
CA ASP A 412 -7.61 -6.06 22.94
C ASP A 412 -7.58 -7.55 22.57
N GLN A 413 -7.30 -8.42 23.56
CA GLN A 413 -7.24 -9.88 23.33
C GLN A 413 -8.54 -10.50 22.81
N LYS A 414 -9.68 -9.83 22.98
CA LYS A 414 -11.01 -10.27 22.52
C LYS A 414 -11.40 -9.58 21.21
N GLY A 415 -10.47 -8.83 20.61
CA GLY A 415 -10.72 -8.04 19.41
C GLY A 415 -11.55 -6.78 19.65
N LEU A 416 -11.82 -6.40 20.91
CA LEU A 416 -12.64 -5.23 21.23
C LEU A 416 -11.80 -3.94 21.20
N HIS A 417 -12.42 -2.83 20.83
CA HIS A 417 -11.81 -1.50 20.88
C HIS A 417 -11.66 -1.04 22.34
N PRO A 418 -10.43 -0.85 22.85
CA PRO A 418 -10.22 -0.28 24.17
C PRO A 418 -10.60 1.19 24.16
N LYS A 419 -11.38 1.62 25.16
CA LYS A 419 -11.90 2.99 25.25
C LYS A 419 -10.83 4.10 25.34
N TYR A 420 -9.58 3.77 25.67
CA TYR A 420 -8.48 4.73 25.63
C TYR A 420 -8.02 5.03 24.20
N SER A 421 -8.24 4.12 23.24
CA SER A 421 -7.73 4.27 21.88
C SER A 421 -8.44 5.41 21.18
N GLU A 422 -7.69 6.41 20.74
CA GLU A 422 -8.25 7.49 19.94
C GLU A 422 -8.69 7.00 18.56
N ALA A 423 -9.73 7.62 18.02
CA ALA A 423 -10.31 7.33 16.73
C ALA A 423 -10.28 8.58 15.85
N CYS A 424 -9.76 8.48 14.63
CA CYS A 424 -9.75 9.56 13.66
C CYS A 424 -9.58 9.04 12.23
N ALA A 425 -9.82 9.90 11.24
CA ALA A 425 -9.68 9.57 9.83
C ALA A 425 -8.23 9.26 9.39
N ALA A 426 -7.24 9.49 10.25
CA ALA A 426 -5.82 9.19 10.03
C ALA A 426 -5.39 7.80 10.53
N VAL A 427 -6.22 7.06 11.28
CA VAL A 427 -5.89 5.70 11.72
C VAL A 427 -5.80 4.78 10.49
N MET A 428 -4.64 4.15 10.30
CA MET A 428 -4.42 3.27 9.16
C MET A 428 -4.80 1.83 9.47
N VAL A 429 -4.31 1.31 10.60
CA VAL A 429 -4.57 -0.06 11.07
C VAL A 429 -4.65 -0.08 12.59
N VAL A 430 -5.17 -1.17 13.14
CA VAL A 430 -5.09 -1.48 14.57
C VAL A 430 -4.21 -2.69 14.83
N ALA A 431 -3.64 -2.75 16.02
CA ALA A 431 -2.88 -3.89 16.51
C ALA A 431 -3.27 -4.24 17.95
N TYR A 432 -2.93 -5.48 18.33
CA TYR A 432 -3.27 -6.04 19.64
C TYR A 432 -2.50 -5.37 20.78
N THR A 433 -3.20 -5.00 21.85
CA THR A 433 -2.64 -4.36 23.06
C THR A 433 -3.51 -4.61 24.30
N SER A 434 -3.31 -3.90 25.41
CA SER A 434 -4.01 -4.10 26.66
C SER A 434 -5.51 -3.79 26.58
N GLY A 435 -6.30 -4.54 27.35
CA GLY A 435 -7.75 -4.43 27.42
C GLY A 435 -8.37 -5.75 27.83
N SER A 436 -9.65 -5.74 28.20
CA SER A 436 -10.38 -6.94 28.64
C SER A 436 -9.65 -7.79 29.71
N GLY A 437 -8.91 -7.13 30.61
CA GLY A 437 -8.21 -7.77 31.73
C GLY A 437 -6.82 -8.34 31.40
N LYS A 438 -6.30 -8.15 30.17
CA LYS A 438 -4.95 -8.59 29.78
C LYS A 438 -4.12 -7.44 29.21
N SER A 439 -2.82 -7.66 29.23
CA SER A 439 -1.78 -6.69 28.83
C SER A 439 -0.73 -7.38 27.98
N ILE A 440 0.13 -6.60 27.34
CA ILE A 440 1.25 -7.09 26.56
C ILE A 440 2.36 -7.58 27.48
N VAL A 441 2.93 -8.71 27.11
CA VAL A 441 4.05 -9.36 27.79
C VAL A 441 5.32 -9.14 26.98
N THR A 442 6.32 -8.51 27.60
CA THR A 442 7.55 -8.06 26.95
C THR A 442 8.68 -7.89 27.99
N THR A 443 9.84 -7.41 27.57
CA THR A 443 10.96 -7.03 28.44
C THR A 443 10.63 -5.82 29.31
N ASP A 444 11.28 -5.67 30.45
CA ASP A 444 11.21 -4.45 31.26
C ASP A 444 12.61 -3.94 31.61
N ARG A 445 12.69 -2.72 32.14
CA ARG A 445 13.96 -2.15 32.60
C ARG A 445 14.58 -3.03 33.69
N GLY A 446 15.84 -3.39 33.50
CA GLY A 446 16.61 -4.25 34.38
C GLY A 446 17.06 -5.52 33.67
N LYS A 447 18.26 -6.00 34.01
CA LYS A 447 18.97 -7.08 33.31
C LYS A 447 18.14 -8.33 32.99
N ASN A 448 17.19 -8.72 33.83
CA ASN A 448 16.34 -9.90 33.60
C ASN A 448 14.89 -9.64 34.07
N GLN A 449 14.40 -8.41 33.84
CA GLN A 449 13.05 -8.01 34.21
C GLN A 449 12.10 -8.13 33.02
N CYS A 450 10.88 -8.54 33.31
CA CYS A 450 9.82 -8.73 32.31
C CYS A 450 8.58 -7.96 32.76
N ALA A 451 7.85 -7.40 31.80
CA ALA A 451 6.57 -6.76 32.04
C ALA A 451 5.43 -7.67 31.56
N ASP A 452 4.36 -7.77 32.34
CA ASP A 452 3.07 -8.33 31.93
C ASP A 452 1.92 -7.31 32.10
N THR A 453 2.28 -6.03 32.17
CA THR A 453 1.38 -4.89 32.40
C THR A 453 1.49 -3.82 31.31
N HIS A 454 2.27 -4.05 30.24
CA HIS A 454 2.43 -3.07 29.16
C HIS A 454 1.15 -2.96 28.31
N GLY A 455 0.87 -1.78 27.76
CA GLY A 455 -0.42 -1.50 27.15
C GLY A 455 -0.53 -0.12 26.52
N GLY A 456 -1.75 0.28 26.20
CA GLY A 456 -2.02 1.52 25.44
C GLY A 456 -1.78 1.33 23.94
N THR A 457 -2.11 2.33 23.13
CA THR A 457 -1.72 2.37 21.71
C THR A 457 -0.19 2.31 21.54
N SER A 458 0.54 2.75 22.57
CA SER A 458 2.00 2.62 22.69
C SER A 458 2.53 1.19 22.60
N ALA A 459 1.74 0.18 22.99
CA ALA A 459 2.08 -1.24 22.83
C ALA A 459 1.46 -1.86 21.56
N ALA A 460 0.57 -1.15 20.85
CA ALA A 460 0.06 -1.57 19.55
C ALA A 460 1.06 -1.23 18.42
N ALA A 461 1.64 -0.02 18.43
CA ALA A 461 2.61 0.42 17.42
C ALA A 461 3.84 -0.50 17.28
N PRO A 462 4.50 -0.96 18.37
CA PRO A 462 5.61 -1.90 18.28
C PRO A 462 5.22 -3.27 17.68
N ASN A 463 3.98 -3.70 17.84
CA ASN A 463 3.51 -4.93 17.19
C ASN A 463 3.44 -4.79 15.66
N VAL A 464 2.98 -3.63 15.17
CA VAL A 464 3.02 -3.29 13.73
C VAL A 464 4.46 -3.16 13.23
N ALA A 465 5.31 -2.48 14.00
CA ALA A 465 6.73 -2.34 13.69
C ALA A 465 7.42 -3.71 13.55
N GLY A 466 7.11 -4.67 14.43
CA GLY A 466 7.61 -6.05 14.34
C GLY A 466 7.22 -6.74 13.03
N VAL A 467 5.95 -6.64 12.60
CA VAL A 467 5.51 -7.19 11.31
C VAL A 467 6.20 -6.50 10.13
N PHE A 468 6.40 -5.18 10.19
CA PHE A 468 7.10 -4.43 9.16
C PHE A 468 8.56 -4.87 9.04
N VAL A 469 9.23 -5.15 10.15
CA VAL A 469 10.57 -5.73 10.17
C VAL A 469 10.61 -7.09 9.45
N LEU A 470 9.62 -7.96 9.67
CA LEU A 470 9.51 -9.24 8.96
C LEU A 470 9.33 -9.04 7.45
N ALA A 471 8.51 -8.07 7.03
CA ALA A 471 8.30 -7.76 5.61
C ALA A 471 9.59 -7.25 4.95
N LEU A 472 10.32 -6.36 5.63
CA LEU A 472 11.57 -5.78 5.12
C LEU A 472 12.74 -6.76 5.06
N GLN A 473 12.72 -7.84 5.84
CA GLN A 473 13.68 -8.94 5.66
C GLN A 473 13.52 -9.57 4.27
N VAL A 474 12.28 -9.72 3.81
CA VAL A 474 11.97 -10.38 2.54
C VAL A 474 12.07 -9.41 1.37
N ARG A 475 11.63 -8.17 1.57
CA ARG A 475 11.58 -7.12 0.55
C ARG A 475 12.21 -5.82 1.07
N PRO A 476 13.55 -5.76 1.13
CA PRO A 476 14.25 -4.55 1.58
C PRO A 476 14.05 -3.35 0.64
N ASP A 477 13.51 -3.58 -0.56
CA ASP A 477 13.20 -2.59 -1.59
C ASP A 477 11.86 -1.86 -1.41
N LEU A 478 10.96 -2.32 -0.53
CA LEU A 478 9.68 -1.64 -0.27
C LEU A 478 9.90 -0.20 0.19
N THR A 479 9.21 0.74 -0.45
CA THR A 479 9.22 2.15 -0.07
C THR A 479 8.30 2.40 1.12
N TRP A 480 8.43 3.57 1.77
CA TRP A 480 7.52 3.96 2.85
C TRP A 480 6.04 3.96 2.43
N ARG A 481 5.73 4.27 1.16
CA ARG A 481 4.37 4.20 0.61
C ARG A 481 3.93 2.76 0.35
N ASP A 482 4.80 1.90 -0.16
CA ASP A 482 4.47 0.48 -0.35
C ASP A 482 4.04 -0.18 0.98
N MET A 483 4.72 0.18 2.07
CA MET A 483 4.38 -0.31 3.40
C MET A 483 2.96 0.10 3.82
N GLN A 484 2.53 1.32 3.47
CA GLN A 484 1.16 1.80 3.72
C GLN A 484 0.15 1.09 2.81
N TYR A 485 0.42 0.96 1.51
CA TYR A 485 -0.46 0.21 0.60
C TYR A 485 -0.69 -1.22 1.05
N LEU A 486 0.36 -1.91 1.52
CA LEU A 486 0.22 -3.26 2.05
C LEU A 486 -0.74 -3.28 3.26
N CYS A 487 -0.74 -2.27 4.13
CA CYS A 487 -1.73 -2.17 5.20
C CYS A 487 -3.16 -2.05 4.63
N VAL A 488 -3.37 -1.16 3.66
CA VAL A 488 -4.68 -0.94 3.01
C VAL A 488 -5.19 -2.20 2.29
N GLU A 489 -4.28 -2.99 1.72
CA GLU A 489 -4.64 -4.19 0.96
C GLU A 489 -4.83 -5.44 1.81
N THR A 490 -4.13 -5.57 2.93
CA THR A 490 -4.12 -6.81 3.72
C THR A 490 -4.73 -6.71 5.11
N ALA A 491 -5.05 -5.52 5.61
CA ALA A 491 -5.70 -5.38 6.90
C ALA A 491 -7.04 -6.14 6.91
N ARG A 492 -7.29 -6.84 8.01
CA ARG A 492 -8.50 -7.65 8.19
C ARG A 492 -9.52 -6.84 8.96
N GLN A 493 -10.71 -6.69 8.38
CA GLN A 493 -11.83 -6.08 9.10
C GLN A 493 -12.10 -6.82 10.42
N ILE A 494 -12.25 -6.06 11.50
CA ILE A 494 -12.57 -6.56 12.84
C ILE A 494 -13.83 -5.87 13.35
N ASN A 495 -14.65 -6.58 14.13
CA ASN A 495 -15.95 -6.10 14.59
C ASN A 495 -16.80 -5.52 13.43
N PRO A 496 -17.13 -6.32 12.40
CA PRO A 496 -17.78 -5.82 11.17
C PRO A 496 -19.17 -5.22 11.39
N HIS A 497 -19.75 -5.38 12.59
CA HIS A 497 -21.02 -4.80 12.99
C HIS A 497 -20.87 -3.49 13.78
N ASP A 498 -19.65 -3.01 14.05
CA ASP A 498 -19.45 -1.68 14.64
C ASP A 498 -19.96 -0.62 13.64
N PRO A 499 -20.83 0.31 14.07
CA PRO A 499 -21.47 1.28 13.19
C PRO A 499 -20.49 2.29 12.58
N ASP A 500 -19.26 2.37 13.08
CA ASP A 500 -18.22 3.25 12.54
C ASP A 500 -17.65 2.73 11.20
N TRP A 501 -17.87 1.45 10.86
CA TRP A 501 -17.51 0.93 9.54
C TRP A 501 -18.37 1.53 8.46
N SER A 502 -17.72 2.06 7.42
CA SER A 502 -18.38 2.61 6.25
C SER A 502 -17.67 2.16 4.98
N ARG A 503 -18.45 1.92 3.93
CA ARG A 503 -17.93 1.54 2.61
C ARG A 503 -17.39 2.78 1.91
N MET A 504 -16.15 2.70 1.43
CA MET A 504 -15.46 3.74 0.66
C MET A 504 -15.86 3.68 -0.82
N ALA A 505 -15.55 4.73 -1.58
CA ALA A 505 -15.74 4.76 -3.03
C ALA A 505 -14.97 3.65 -3.75
N SER A 506 -13.78 3.28 -3.25
CA SER A 506 -12.99 2.16 -3.77
C SER A 506 -13.59 0.77 -3.48
N GLY A 507 -14.71 0.71 -2.73
CA GLY A 507 -15.40 -0.52 -2.35
C GLY A 507 -14.83 -1.23 -1.12
N LYS A 508 -13.69 -0.77 -0.59
CA LYS A 508 -13.13 -1.18 0.71
C LYS A 508 -13.97 -0.60 1.86
N TYR A 509 -13.72 -1.08 3.08
CA TYR A 509 -14.32 -0.56 4.29
C TYR A 509 -13.27 0.19 5.12
N PHE A 510 -13.71 1.28 5.74
CA PHE A 510 -12.90 2.09 6.63
C PHE A 510 -13.68 2.45 7.90
N SER A 511 -12.99 2.55 9.02
CA SER A 511 -13.49 2.98 10.31
C SER A 511 -12.50 3.97 10.92
N ASN A 512 -12.97 5.03 11.55
CA ASN A 512 -12.12 5.96 12.32
C ASN A 512 -11.52 5.28 13.56
N LYS A 513 -12.18 4.26 14.12
CA LYS A 513 -11.67 3.46 15.24
C LYS A 513 -10.63 2.42 14.80
N TYR A 514 -10.86 1.78 13.66
CA TYR A 514 -10.10 0.59 13.25
C TYR A 514 -9.22 0.78 12.00
N GLY A 515 -9.28 1.95 11.35
CA GLY A 515 -8.68 2.19 10.05
C GLY A 515 -9.23 1.22 8.99
N PHE A 516 -8.32 0.57 8.27
CA PHE A 516 -8.64 -0.53 7.35
C PHE A 516 -8.84 -1.87 8.06
N GLY A 517 -8.56 -1.96 9.36
CA GLY A 517 -8.73 -3.15 10.19
C GLY A 517 -7.47 -3.55 10.95
N VAL A 518 -7.47 -4.77 11.48
CA VAL A 518 -6.32 -5.31 12.21
C VAL A 518 -5.23 -5.79 11.25
N LEU A 519 -3.97 -5.48 11.57
CA LEU A 519 -2.83 -5.96 10.80
C LEU A 519 -2.66 -7.48 11.01
N ASP A 520 -2.70 -8.25 9.91
CA ASP A 520 -2.38 -9.67 9.89
C ASP A 520 -0.97 -9.87 9.31
N GLY A 521 -0.03 -10.34 10.14
CA GLY A 521 1.38 -10.44 9.76
C GLY A 521 1.62 -11.41 8.61
N TRP A 522 0.95 -12.57 8.60
CA TRP A 522 1.05 -13.53 7.51
C TRP A 522 0.53 -12.92 6.21
N ALA A 523 -0.69 -12.37 6.19
CA ALA A 523 -1.28 -11.77 5.00
C ALA A 523 -0.40 -10.63 4.45
N TYR A 524 0.09 -9.77 5.35
CA TYR A 524 0.96 -8.65 5.01
C TYR A 524 2.27 -9.10 4.33
N VAL A 525 3.00 -10.05 4.94
CA VAL A 525 4.30 -10.49 4.42
C VAL A 525 4.15 -11.36 3.16
N GLN A 526 3.08 -12.17 3.06
CA GLN A 526 2.82 -12.93 1.83
C GLN A 526 2.46 -12.01 0.66
N ALA A 527 1.66 -10.96 0.89
CA ALA A 527 1.42 -9.94 -0.13
C ALA A 527 2.72 -9.21 -0.51
N ALA A 528 3.55 -8.85 0.46
CA ALA A 528 4.84 -8.19 0.24
C ALA A 528 5.74 -8.98 -0.72
N LYS A 529 5.82 -10.31 -0.60
CA LYS A 529 6.66 -11.17 -1.50
C LYS A 529 6.38 -10.96 -2.98
N THR A 530 5.13 -10.70 -3.34
CA THR A 530 4.70 -10.54 -4.74
C THR A 530 4.37 -9.08 -5.09
N TRP A 531 4.60 -8.15 -4.15
CA TRP A 531 4.22 -6.76 -4.29
C TRP A 531 4.99 -6.05 -5.41
N LYS A 532 4.25 -5.39 -6.29
CA LYS A 532 4.82 -4.49 -7.28
C LYS A 532 4.93 -3.10 -6.66
N LEU A 533 6.14 -2.55 -6.62
CA LEU A 533 6.37 -1.21 -6.08
C LEU A 533 5.48 -0.18 -6.78
N VAL A 534 4.89 0.71 -5.99
CA VAL A 534 4.11 1.83 -6.50
C VAL A 534 5.03 2.87 -7.15
N LYS A 535 4.51 3.61 -8.13
CA LYS A 535 5.23 4.74 -8.73
C LYS A 535 5.45 5.86 -7.71
N PRO A 536 6.40 6.77 -7.94
CA PRO A 536 6.65 7.91 -7.05
C PRO A 536 5.39 8.72 -6.74
N GLN A 537 5.45 9.48 -5.64
CA GLN A 537 4.33 10.30 -5.20
C GLN A 537 4.14 11.52 -6.12
N ALA A 538 2.89 11.89 -6.36
CA ALA A 538 2.45 13.17 -6.90
C ALA A 538 1.40 13.78 -5.97
N TRP A 539 1.12 15.07 -6.14
CA TRP A 539 0.09 15.75 -5.36
C TRP A 539 -0.58 16.85 -6.17
N VAL A 540 -1.82 17.18 -5.81
CA VAL A 540 -2.57 18.33 -6.30
C VAL A 540 -2.95 19.17 -5.10
N GLU A 541 -2.36 20.35 -4.97
CA GLU A 541 -2.73 21.32 -3.94
C GLU A 541 -3.65 22.38 -4.55
N THR A 542 -4.81 22.61 -3.93
CA THR A 542 -5.80 23.55 -4.43
C THR A 542 -5.46 24.96 -3.97
N PRO A 543 -5.82 26.00 -4.74
CA PRO A 543 -5.79 27.37 -4.24
C PRO A 543 -6.61 27.50 -2.94
N THR A 544 -6.19 28.39 -2.04
CA THR A 544 -6.94 28.66 -0.83
C THR A 544 -8.20 29.47 -1.10
N VAL A 545 -9.34 28.92 -0.71
CA VAL A 545 -10.62 29.61 -0.69
C VAL A 545 -10.65 30.53 0.52
N ARG A 546 -10.90 31.82 0.30
CA ARG A 546 -11.13 32.82 1.36
C ARG A 546 -12.61 33.15 1.41
N LEU A 547 -13.22 33.04 2.58
CA LEU A 547 -14.63 33.39 2.78
C LEU A 547 -14.72 34.82 3.31
N ARG A 548 -15.53 35.66 2.64
CA ARG A 548 -15.80 37.06 3.04
C ARG A 548 -14.52 37.85 3.36
N ASP A 549 -13.57 37.86 2.42
CA ASP A 549 -12.24 38.50 2.54
C ASP A 549 -11.43 38.04 3.77
N GLY A 550 -11.63 36.78 4.17
CA GLY A 550 -10.98 36.13 5.29
C GLY A 550 -9.46 36.21 5.24
N SER A 551 -8.83 36.60 6.35
CA SER A 551 -7.38 36.60 6.51
C SER A 551 -6.96 36.35 7.95
N MET A 552 -5.73 35.87 8.13
CA MET A 552 -5.09 35.70 9.42
C MET A 552 -3.64 36.15 9.33
N ASP A 553 -3.24 37.08 10.19
CA ASP A 553 -1.86 37.56 10.25
C ASP A 553 -0.93 36.62 11.04
N ASN A 554 0.36 36.95 11.07
CA ASN A 554 1.39 36.20 11.79
C ASN A 554 1.30 36.31 13.33
N HIS A 555 0.31 37.03 13.86
CA HIS A 555 -0.01 37.07 15.29
C HIS A 555 -1.26 36.24 15.61
N GLY A 556 -1.81 35.53 14.62
CA GLY A 556 -3.02 34.72 14.78
C GLY A 556 -4.28 35.56 14.89
N LYS A 557 -4.25 36.81 14.42
CA LYS A 557 -5.44 37.67 14.43
C LYS A 557 -6.24 37.47 13.15
N TYR A 558 -7.46 36.98 13.30
CA TYR A 558 -8.41 36.79 12.22
C TYR A 558 -9.14 38.08 11.84
N LYS A 559 -9.57 38.14 10.58
CA LYS A 559 -10.48 39.14 10.02
C LYS A 559 -11.32 38.49 8.92
N GLY A 560 -12.55 38.96 8.75
CA GLY A 560 -13.48 38.40 7.76
C GLY A 560 -13.94 36.99 8.17
N GLY A 561 -14.36 36.21 7.18
CA GLY A 561 -14.91 34.87 7.40
C GLY A 561 -16.43 34.83 7.36
N GLU A 562 -16.95 33.62 7.14
CA GLU A 562 -18.38 33.32 7.15
C GLU A 562 -18.77 32.79 8.53
N PHE A 563 -19.83 33.36 9.10
CA PHE A 563 -20.34 33.00 10.42
C PHE A 563 -20.86 31.57 10.42
N ILE A 564 -20.50 30.79 11.44
CA ILE A 564 -21.00 29.44 11.65
C ILE A 564 -22.32 29.57 12.43
N ASP A 565 -23.44 29.40 11.74
CA ASP A 565 -24.77 29.40 12.34
C ASP A 565 -25.25 27.97 12.67
N ASP A 566 -26.47 27.84 13.24
CA ASP A 566 -27.16 26.57 13.50
C ASP A 566 -27.09 25.56 12.33
N GLY A 567 -27.06 26.05 11.09
CA GLY A 567 -27.00 25.22 9.88
C GLY A 567 -25.59 24.82 9.45
N GLY A 568 -24.56 25.46 10.03
CA GLY A 568 -23.16 25.35 9.66
C GLY A 568 -22.82 26.04 8.33
N VAL A 569 -21.52 26.16 8.06
CA VAL A 569 -20.97 26.68 6.81
C VAL A 569 -20.58 25.54 5.89
N SER A 570 -20.93 25.66 4.62
CA SER A 570 -20.48 24.73 3.58
C SER A 570 -19.73 25.48 2.48
N SER A 571 -18.62 24.92 1.99
CA SER A 571 -17.80 25.53 0.95
C SER A 571 -17.27 24.45 0.00
N GLU A 572 -17.22 24.73 -1.30
CA GLU A 572 -16.90 23.75 -2.34
C GLU A 572 -15.58 24.08 -3.05
N ILE A 573 -14.77 23.06 -3.32
CA ILE A 573 -13.65 23.10 -4.27
C ILE A 573 -13.86 22.03 -5.33
N ARG A 574 -13.69 22.41 -6.60
CA ARG A 574 -13.82 21.49 -7.73
C ARG A 574 -12.46 21.02 -8.23
N ILE A 575 -12.26 19.70 -8.26
CA ILE A 575 -11.10 19.04 -8.87
C ILE A 575 -11.44 18.62 -10.29
N THR A 576 -10.58 18.96 -11.26
CA THR A 576 -10.78 18.60 -12.68
C THR A 576 -9.73 17.60 -13.17
N LYS A 577 -10.01 16.93 -14.29
CA LYS A 577 -9.06 16.01 -14.92
C LYS A 577 -7.79 16.72 -15.38
N GLU A 578 -7.91 17.97 -15.80
CA GLU A 578 -6.80 18.82 -16.21
C GLU A 578 -5.87 19.08 -15.03
N MET A 579 -6.41 19.40 -13.85
CA MET A 579 -5.61 19.57 -12.63
C MET A 579 -4.82 18.30 -12.30
N LEU A 580 -5.42 17.12 -12.42
CA LEU A 580 -4.71 15.85 -12.20
C LEU A 580 -3.59 15.65 -13.24
N ALA A 581 -3.87 15.89 -14.52
CA ALA A 581 -2.91 15.71 -15.60
C ALA A 581 -1.72 16.69 -15.49
N GLU A 582 -1.98 17.96 -15.21
CA GLU A 582 -0.96 19.01 -15.03
C GLU A 582 -0.01 18.72 -13.87
N ASN A 583 -0.53 18.07 -12.83
CA ASN A 583 0.22 17.68 -11.64
C ASN A 583 0.76 16.24 -11.70
N ASN A 584 0.67 15.58 -12.86
CA ASN A 584 1.16 14.21 -13.04
C ASN A 584 0.52 13.22 -12.06
N PHE A 585 -0.74 13.43 -11.67
CA PHE A 585 -1.44 12.67 -10.63
C PHE A 585 -2.32 11.56 -11.22
N GLU A 586 -2.17 10.33 -10.75
CA GLU A 586 -2.90 9.17 -11.26
C GLU A 586 -3.91 8.58 -10.27
N ARG A 587 -3.48 8.30 -9.03
CA ARG A 587 -4.27 7.51 -8.07
C ARG A 587 -4.17 8.08 -6.68
N LEU A 588 -5.32 8.30 -6.03
CA LEU A 588 -5.41 8.90 -4.71
C LEU A 588 -5.00 7.94 -3.58
N GLU A 589 -4.25 8.47 -2.61
CA GLU A 589 -3.81 7.80 -1.38
C GLU A 589 -4.34 8.55 -0.15
N HIS A 590 -3.85 9.78 0.08
CA HIS A 590 -4.23 10.62 1.22
C HIS A 590 -4.93 11.88 0.74
N VAL A 591 -5.84 12.41 1.55
CA VAL A 591 -6.37 13.76 1.40
C VAL A 591 -6.03 14.54 2.66
N THR A 592 -5.43 15.72 2.49
CA THR A 592 -5.22 16.68 3.58
C THR A 592 -6.11 17.90 3.36
N VAL A 593 -6.70 18.42 4.44
CA VAL A 593 -7.59 19.58 4.41
C VAL A 593 -7.07 20.60 5.41
N ARG A 594 -6.68 21.77 4.93
CA ARG A 594 -6.21 22.86 5.78
C ARG A 594 -7.31 23.87 6.02
N VAL A 595 -7.54 24.23 7.28
CA VAL A 595 -8.60 25.16 7.66
C VAL A 595 -8.07 26.32 8.50
N TRP A 596 -8.67 27.49 8.28
CA TRP A 596 -8.57 28.68 9.11
C TRP A 596 -9.96 28.96 9.68
N ILE A 597 -10.14 28.69 10.97
CA ILE A 597 -11.41 28.87 11.66
C ILE A 597 -11.13 29.68 12.91
N ASP A 598 -11.76 30.84 13.04
CA ASP A 598 -11.78 31.62 14.28
C ASP A 598 -12.93 31.09 15.14
N HIS A 599 -12.70 30.81 16.43
CA HIS A 599 -13.76 30.31 17.31
C HIS A 599 -13.42 30.60 18.76
N THR A 600 -14.40 31.04 19.54
CA THR A 600 -14.25 31.32 20.98
C THR A 600 -14.09 30.04 21.81
N LYS A 601 -14.48 28.87 21.28
CA LYS A 601 -14.26 27.56 21.91
C LYS A 601 -14.01 26.46 20.89
N ARG A 602 -12.75 26.11 20.63
CA ARG A 602 -12.37 25.16 19.57
C ARG A 602 -13.05 23.79 19.68
N GLY A 603 -13.30 23.31 20.90
CA GLY A 603 -13.85 21.98 21.16
C GLY A 603 -15.26 21.73 20.66
N ASP A 604 -16.03 22.77 20.34
CA ASP A 604 -17.39 22.62 19.80
C ASP A 604 -17.43 22.57 18.26
N VAL A 605 -16.32 22.87 17.60
CA VAL A 605 -16.26 22.87 16.14
C VAL A 605 -16.14 21.44 15.61
N GLU A 606 -17.04 21.09 14.70
CA GLU A 606 -17.01 19.85 13.94
C GLU A 606 -16.70 20.16 12.47
N VAL A 607 -15.85 19.33 11.88
CA VAL A 607 -15.40 19.50 10.50
C VAL A 607 -15.51 18.17 9.79
N TYR A 608 -16.15 18.15 8.63
CA TYR A 608 -16.11 17.00 7.73
C TYR A 608 -15.97 17.44 6.28
N ILE A 609 -15.35 16.58 5.47
CA ILE A 609 -15.25 16.75 4.03
C ILE A 609 -16.09 15.67 3.34
N GLU A 610 -16.87 16.07 2.34
CA GLU A 610 -17.57 15.16 1.44
C GLU A 610 -16.88 15.15 0.08
N SER A 611 -16.59 13.96 -0.42
CA SER A 611 -16.00 13.75 -1.73
C SER A 611 -17.04 13.78 -2.87
N PRO A 612 -16.63 13.91 -4.14
CA PRO A 612 -17.53 13.84 -5.30
C PRO A 612 -18.38 12.56 -5.38
N ASN A 613 -17.93 11.47 -4.75
CA ASN A 613 -18.62 10.19 -4.72
C ASN A 613 -19.52 9.99 -3.48
N GLY A 614 -19.82 11.06 -2.75
CA GLY A 614 -20.70 11.04 -1.57
C GLY A 614 -20.09 10.38 -0.32
N ILE A 615 -18.77 10.19 -0.29
CA ILE A 615 -18.05 9.69 0.89
C ILE A 615 -17.77 10.84 1.85
N ARG A 616 -18.28 10.72 3.08
CA ARG A 616 -18.04 11.66 4.17
C ARG A 616 -16.87 11.22 5.06
N SER A 617 -15.89 12.09 5.25
CA SER A 617 -14.77 11.95 6.20
C SER A 617 -14.90 12.93 7.35
N VAL A 618 -15.02 12.43 8.58
CA VAL A 618 -15.03 13.25 9.79
C VAL A 618 -13.60 13.64 10.11
N LEU A 619 -13.29 14.93 10.02
CA LEU A 619 -11.94 15.48 10.21
C LEU A 619 -11.74 15.98 11.64
N ALA A 620 -12.75 16.66 12.19
CA ALA A 620 -12.84 17.09 13.57
C ALA A 620 -14.19 16.68 14.16
N SER A 621 -14.16 16.09 15.35
CA SER A 621 -15.34 15.86 16.18
C SER A 621 -15.27 16.71 17.43
N ARG A 622 -16.41 16.88 18.09
CA ARG A 622 -16.50 17.58 19.38
C ARG A 622 -15.48 17.05 20.39
N ARG A 623 -14.75 17.95 21.04
CA ARG A 623 -13.84 17.66 22.16
C ARG A 623 -14.23 18.53 23.35
N GLU A 624 -15.06 17.99 24.23
CA GLU A 624 -15.71 18.72 25.33
C GLU A 624 -14.72 19.48 26.24
N ALA A 625 -13.53 18.92 26.46
CA ALA A 625 -12.50 19.54 27.31
C ALA A 625 -11.72 20.69 26.62
N ASP A 626 -11.81 20.86 25.31
CA ASP A 626 -11.04 21.86 24.56
C ASP A 626 -11.73 23.23 24.55
N THR A 627 -11.46 24.02 25.57
CA THR A 627 -11.98 25.39 25.72
C THR A 627 -11.12 26.47 25.04
N SER A 628 -10.22 26.10 24.13
CA SER A 628 -9.28 27.04 23.53
C SER A 628 -9.96 28.05 22.60
N GLU A 629 -9.73 29.35 22.82
CA GLU A 629 -10.21 30.46 21.97
C GLU A 629 -9.31 30.75 20.75
N LYS A 630 -8.41 29.83 20.40
CA LYS A 630 -7.42 30.07 19.32
C LYS A 630 -7.91 29.63 17.94
N GLY A 631 -9.06 28.96 17.91
CA GLY A 631 -9.56 28.29 16.71
C GLY A 631 -8.52 27.39 16.05
N PHE A 632 -8.58 27.30 14.72
CA PHE A 632 -7.74 26.47 13.87
C PHE A 632 -6.86 27.35 12.99
N THR A 633 -5.60 27.54 13.39
CA THR A 633 -4.66 28.46 12.72
C THR A 633 -3.92 27.77 11.57
N GLY A 634 -4.60 27.57 10.43
CA GLY A 634 -4.03 26.81 9.31
C GLY A 634 -3.77 25.35 9.68
N TRP A 635 -4.66 24.77 10.48
CA TRP A 635 -4.56 23.38 10.91
C TRP A 635 -4.84 22.47 9.72
N GLU A 636 -4.00 21.45 9.54
CA GLU A 636 -4.11 20.49 8.45
C GLU A 636 -4.59 19.16 9.01
N PHE A 637 -5.82 18.78 8.67
CA PHE A 637 -6.37 17.45 8.93
C PHE A 637 -5.98 16.49 7.81
N MET A 638 -6.05 15.19 8.09
CA MET A 638 -5.84 14.12 7.11
C MET A 638 -6.94 13.07 7.16
N THR A 639 -7.23 12.46 6.01
CA THR A 639 -8.12 11.29 5.91
C THR A 639 -7.60 10.25 4.91
N LEU A 640 -7.70 8.97 5.30
CA LEU A 640 -7.42 7.79 4.47
C LEU A 640 -8.69 7.22 3.80
N LYS A 641 -9.87 7.74 4.12
CA LYS A 641 -11.16 7.18 3.70
C LYS A 641 -11.44 7.32 2.19
N HIS A 642 -10.62 8.10 1.50
CA HIS A 642 -10.68 8.32 0.05
C HIS A 642 -9.60 7.56 -0.73
N TRP A 643 -8.86 6.65 -0.08
CA TRP A 643 -7.81 5.88 -0.74
C TRP A 643 -8.37 5.09 -1.93
N GLY A 644 -7.79 5.34 -3.11
CA GLY A 644 -8.19 4.73 -4.38
C GLY A 644 -9.46 5.30 -5.02
N GLU A 645 -10.03 6.37 -4.48
CA GLU A 645 -11.17 7.09 -5.06
C GLU A 645 -10.76 7.90 -6.30
N ASP A 646 -11.66 8.04 -7.29
CA ASP A 646 -11.52 9.04 -8.36
C ASP A 646 -11.89 10.42 -7.78
N PRO A 647 -10.93 11.35 -7.62
CA PRO A 647 -11.17 12.60 -6.93
C PRO A 647 -11.83 13.67 -7.81
N VAL A 648 -12.12 13.39 -9.08
CA VAL A 648 -12.68 14.39 -10.01
C VAL A 648 -14.11 14.74 -9.63
N GLY A 649 -14.37 16.03 -9.44
CA GLY A 649 -15.68 16.59 -9.11
C GLY A 649 -15.62 17.56 -7.94
N SER A 650 -16.78 17.78 -7.32
CA SER A 650 -16.93 18.71 -6.19
C SER A 650 -16.58 18.06 -4.87
N TRP A 651 -15.67 18.68 -4.13
CA TRP A 651 -15.38 18.39 -2.73
C TRP A 651 -15.98 19.48 -1.86
N THR A 652 -16.80 19.09 -0.88
CA THR A 652 -17.52 20.05 -0.03
C THR A 652 -17.04 19.93 1.40
N LEU A 653 -16.46 21.03 1.92
CA LEU A 653 -16.14 21.19 3.33
C LEU A 653 -17.40 21.64 4.06
N HIS A 654 -17.69 20.99 5.17
CA HIS A 654 -18.73 21.38 6.10
C HIS A 654 -18.12 21.64 7.47
N VAL A 655 -18.47 22.80 8.03
CA VAL A 655 -18.04 23.25 9.35
C VAL A 655 -19.28 23.64 10.12
N SER A 656 -19.49 23.01 11.27
CA SER A 656 -20.58 23.35 12.18
C SER A 656 -20.02 23.51 13.59
N ASP A 657 -20.76 24.17 14.46
CA ASP A 657 -20.51 24.13 15.89
C ASP A 657 -21.75 23.60 16.63
N GLN A 658 -21.62 23.38 17.94
CA GLN A 658 -22.69 22.81 18.77
C GLN A 658 -23.57 23.88 19.45
N GLU A 659 -23.55 25.11 18.93
CA GLU A 659 -24.27 26.32 19.29
C GLU A 659 -24.57 26.49 20.80
N HIS A 660 -23.70 27.27 21.46
CA HIS A 660 -23.97 27.88 22.76
C HIS A 660 -24.12 29.39 22.58
N GLU A 661 -25.13 30.03 23.18
CA GLU A 661 -25.44 31.47 22.98
C GLU A 661 -24.25 32.42 23.20
N ASP A 662 -23.27 32.01 24.01
CA ASP A 662 -22.06 32.79 24.35
C ASP A 662 -20.82 32.43 23.49
N GLU A 663 -20.93 31.43 22.61
CA GLU A 663 -19.81 30.88 21.85
C GLU A 663 -20.10 31.01 20.35
N SER A 664 -19.10 31.44 19.57
CA SER A 664 -19.28 31.64 18.13
C SER A 664 -17.96 31.54 17.39
N GLY A 665 -18.05 31.31 16.08
CA GLY A 665 -16.90 31.36 15.20
C GLY A 665 -17.22 31.62 13.74
N TYR A 666 -16.14 31.68 12.98
CA TYR A 666 -16.15 32.01 11.56
C TYR A 666 -15.22 31.05 10.82
N LEU A 667 -15.70 30.46 9.73
CA LEU A 667 -14.83 29.83 8.75
C LEU A 667 -14.19 30.95 7.89
N VAL A 668 -12.88 31.12 8.04
CA VAL A 668 -12.14 32.22 7.40
C VAL A 668 -11.62 31.80 6.02
N GLY A 669 -11.17 30.55 5.91
CA GLY A 669 -10.73 29.99 4.65
C GLY A 669 -10.29 28.54 4.78
N TRP A 670 -10.09 27.88 3.65
CA TRP A 670 -9.61 26.52 3.60
C TRP A 670 -9.00 26.16 2.25
N ASN A 671 -8.19 25.11 2.23
CA ASN A 671 -7.74 24.44 1.02
C ASN A 671 -7.63 22.93 1.24
N MET A 672 -7.32 22.20 0.18
CA MET A 672 -7.04 20.78 0.29
C MET A 672 -5.87 20.37 -0.60
N ALA A 673 -5.24 19.25 -0.26
CA ALA A 673 -4.31 18.58 -1.14
C ALA A 673 -4.66 17.10 -1.30
N LEU A 674 -4.59 16.64 -2.53
CA LEU A 674 -4.66 15.23 -2.91
C LEU A 674 -3.24 14.69 -3.00
N TRP A 675 -2.96 13.58 -2.34
CA TRP A 675 -1.65 12.91 -2.36
C TRP A 675 -1.81 11.53 -2.95
N GLY A 676 -0.89 11.11 -3.81
CA GLY A 676 -1.13 9.90 -4.58
C GLY A 676 0.03 9.44 -5.43
N GLU A 677 -0.24 8.44 -6.24
CA GLU A 677 0.69 7.91 -7.22
C GLU A 677 0.74 8.79 -8.47
N CYS A 678 1.93 8.95 -9.04
CA CYS A 678 2.11 9.74 -10.26
C CYS A 678 1.78 8.95 -11.55
N ILE A 679 1.42 9.65 -12.63
CA ILE A 679 1.20 9.05 -13.96
C ILE A 679 2.55 8.56 -14.53
N ASP A 680 3.52 9.47 -14.64
CA ASP A 680 4.83 9.26 -15.22
C ASP A 680 5.94 9.45 -14.16
N PRO A 681 6.61 8.36 -13.73
CA PRO A 681 7.69 8.42 -12.74
C PRO A 681 8.85 9.35 -13.12
N SER A 682 9.11 9.56 -14.42
CA SER A 682 10.22 10.41 -14.89
C SER A 682 9.99 11.90 -14.63
N LYS A 683 8.73 12.29 -14.40
CA LYS A 683 8.32 13.66 -14.10
C LYS A 683 8.05 13.90 -12.62
N ALA A 684 8.22 12.87 -11.78
CA ALA A 684 8.01 12.98 -10.34
C ALA A 684 8.96 14.02 -9.73
N LYS A 685 8.41 14.88 -8.87
CA LYS A 685 9.14 15.92 -8.16
C LYS A 685 9.14 15.62 -6.67
N GLN A 686 10.16 16.11 -5.95
CA GLN A 686 10.16 16.03 -4.49
C GLN A 686 9.32 17.16 -3.91
N TYR A 687 8.47 16.84 -2.94
CA TYR A 687 7.68 17.84 -2.23
C TYR A 687 8.57 18.73 -1.34
N VAL A 688 8.24 20.02 -1.28
CA VAL A 688 8.92 21.01 -0.46
C VAL A 688 7.88 21.71 0.42
N ILE A 689 8.10 21.66 1.73
CA ILE A 689 7.24 22.35 2.71
C ILE A 689 7.35 23.86 2.52
N ASP A 690 6.21 24.53 2.40
CA ASP A 690 6.10 25.97 2.56
C ASP A 690 6.30 26.35 4.04
N LYS A 691 7.13 27.36 4.28
CA LYS A 691 7.51 27.82 5.61
C LYS A 691 6.42 28.68 6.28
N ASP A 692 5.53 29.27 5.48
CA ASP A 692 4.49 30.21 5.93
C ASP A 692 3.08 29.61 5.79
N ASP A 693 3.00 28.28 5.85
CA ASP A 693 1.82 27.50 5.50
C ASP A 693 0.66 27.58 6.50
N ASP A 694 0.90 28.16 7.69
CA ASP A 694 -0.12 28.53 8.68
C ASP A 694 -0.69 29.94 8.45
N ILE A 695 -0.07 30.80 7.66
CA ILE A 695 -0.49 32.20 7.51
C ILE A 695 -1.45 32.34 6.33
N LEU A 696 -2.58 33.01 6.55
CA LEU A 696 -3.50 33.40 5.49
C LEU A 696 -3.35 34.89 5.20
N LEU A 697 -2.29 35.26 4.49
CA LEU A 697 -2.00 36.65 4.14
C LEU A 697 -3.13 37.29 3.31
N PRO A 698 -3.37 38.61 3.44
CA PRO A 698 -4.28 39.34 2.56
C PRO A 698 -3.87 39.21 1.10
N GLU A 699 -4.82 39.19 0.17
CA GLU A 699 -4.57 39.00 -1.27
C GLU A 699 -3.57 40.02 -1.86
N SER A 700 -3.53 41.24 -1.30
CA SER A 700 -2.59 42.30 -1.67
C SER A 700 -1.14 42.07 -1.26
N ALA A 701 -0.85 41.05 -0.44
CA ALA A 701 0.50 40.73 0.06
C ALA A 701 1.18 39.58 -0.70
N VAL A 702 0.47 38.88 -1.59
CA VAL A 702 1.03 37.77 -2.38
C VAL A 702 1.85 38.34 -3.53
N THR A 703 3.15 38.51 -3.31
CA THR A 703 4.09 38.81 -4.41
C THR A 703 4.24 37.51 -5.23
N PRO A 704 4.07 37.52 -6.57
CA PRO A 704 4.18 36.29 -7.35
C PRO A 704 5.54 35.62 -7.13
N PRO A 705 5.59 34.27 -7.06
CA PRO A 705 6.83 33.55 -6.83
C PRO A 705 7.86 33.93 -7.90
N ARG A 706 9.03 34.42 -7.48
CA ARG A 706 10.17 34.58 -8.37
C ARG A 706 10.65 33.18 -8.77
N PRO A 707 10.85 32.89 -10.07
CA PRO A 707 11.50 31.66 -10.49
C PRO A 707 12.85 31.51 -9.80
N VAL A 708 13.03 30.43 -9.03
CA VAL A 708 14.35 30.04 -8.56
C VAL A 708 15.01 29.31 -9.72
N LEU A 709 15.94 29.99 -10.40
CA LEU A 709 16.80 29.34 -11.39
C LEU A 709 17.64 28.28 -10.68
N PRO A 710 17.85 27.09 -11.29
CA PRO A 710 18.76 26.10 -10.74
C PRO A 710 20.15 26.70 -10.59
N GLU A 711 20.76 26.52 -9.42
CA GLU A 711 22.16 26.87 -9.21
C GLU A 711 23.00 26.18 -10.28
N THR A 712 23.65 27.00 -11.11
CA THR A 712 24.66 26.54 -12.05
C THR A 712 25.75 25.86 -11.23
N VAL A 713 25.91 24.55 -11.42
CA VAL A 713 27.01 23.76 -10.88
C VAL A 713 28.31 24.52 -11.10
N GLY A 714 28.98 24.85 -10.00
CA GLY A 714 30.19 25.65 -9.99
C GLY A 714 31.23 25.13 -10.98
N SER A 715 31.74 26.05 -11.79
CA SER A 715 32.96 25.85 -12.57
C SER A 715 34.13 25.50 -11.62
N PRO A 716 35.05 24.60 -11.98
CA PRO A 716 36.20 24.31 -11.12
C PRO A 716 37.11 25.54 -11.07
N SER A 717 37.41 26.00 -9.87
CA SER A 717 38.39 27.06 -9.62
C SER A 717 39.77 26.64 -10.15
N ARG A 718 40.28 27.36 -11.14
CA ARG A 718 41.70 27.42 -11.44
C ARG A 718 42.37 28.39 -10.44
N GLN A 719 43.09 27.85 -9.47
CA GLN A 719 44.48 28.14 -9.11
C GLN A 719 44.84 27.44 -7.80
#